data_AF-K2BK99-F1
#
_entry.id   AF-K2BK99-F1
#
_cell.length_a   1.000
_cell.length_b   1.000
_cell.length_c   1.000
_cell.angle_alpha   90.00
_cell.angle_beta   90.00
_cell.angle_gamma   90.00
#
_symmetry.space_group_name_H-M   'P 1'
#
loop_
_entity.id
_entity.type
_entity.pdbx_description
1 polymer ?
#
loop_
_entity_poly.entity_id
_entity_poly.type
_entity_poly.pdbx_seq_one_letter_code
_entity_poly.pdbx_strand_id
1 'polypeptide(L)'
;MGFRDMIEYFKSFLYKEPEKPLPVNSKIELKKRASKILSGRPDAFIDDITGRIYSLKDVLVFDELVRLTELYKRIADSDGPLALKFIDSSRGIMILTGFEFLKKSAIICAQILKKIDMSTLSKDIVDIVAGVANISDIDGGVKVKILDLAGMLSTRGKYQQAMSLLENTPETVRVYLMHGDNAMAMEIFEFLTELAIGQPVIAGAVYEKSPVLLSLMGYSKIMEFTRFCVEISRGDLKDMVEILKNFTENFVGIRQYGQNAAADAFEYYARIARVSRKTADALIAAAFDITEKRGFEAFKKLALICQSLARKEDEAVKIIERFDEIVEQAGMDGFTIITDFCRRMALFEVEAAVAFIDKIPQLIKITDFNELADFIDFNTKMVEAHGKMAQNWFEGSIGSIEEFVSAKNFSLYKSMYKHCSGLTMIFGEDPGTVVGRCLELRSILSDKHFPGLFMMLSNASSNREVMRRMFSNSVYILKKTGFDGFVKIHETVTSYPAIPVVIACAIADSGADLITVGGSDAPGRVSEILKKLFRTRYLFLINKVRDFIPYILKVDDQSMDKVIGCLNHLQEAAGSRIGRDENFMADFTGRLFEIIFEAGGRGFDAVVCHCSYFMSMEPEIILRWLSKSLEVLRAGGGAGIEKFAARSYELTQKGSKTVEAFMKGESSEYLEFIEEITVGLKLKKVRNILKNYVHALLGYDAEIEAADTACTDGEKIFLPSRISDFSSDEENFVKYKVLASHEEAHLEYGSFDFELECAVETVESLKKKIRPGGGRRNSRP
;
A
#
# COMPACT_ATOMS: atom_id res chain seq x y z
N MET A 1 2.50 -71.97 1.12
CA MET A 1 1.94 -71.88 2.48
C MET A 1 0.46 -71.63 2.37
N GLY A 2 -0.38 -72.52 2.89
CA GLY A 2 -1.82 -72.32 2.93
C GLY A 2 -2.20 -71.24 3.93
N PHE A 3 -3.41 -70.69 3.82
CA PHE A 3 -3.94 -69.65 4.73
C PHE A 3 -3.82 -70.05 6.21
N ARG A 4 -3.89 -71.35 6.52
CA ARG A 4 -3.68 -71.92 7.86
C ARG A 4 -2.23 -71.82 8.32
N ASP A 5 -1.27 -72.08 7.44
CA ASP A 5 0.17 -71.98 7.73
C ASP A 5 0.59 -70.51 7.91
N MET A 6 -0.07 -69.59 7.18
CA MET A 6 0.17 -68.15 7.31
C MET A 6 -0.38 -67.62 8.65
N ILE A 7 -1.55 -68.10 9.11
CA ILE A 7 -2.08 -67.77 10.45
C ILE A 7 -1.21 -68.34 11.56
N GLU A 8 -0.69 -69.56 11.43
CA GLU A 8 0.26 -70.12 12.42
C GLU A 8 1.60 -69.36 12.44
N TYR A 9 2.10 -68.97 11.26
CA TYR A 9 3.29 -68.15 11.13
C TYR A 9 3.12 -66.78 11.79
N PHE A 10 1.99 -66.09 11.58
CA PHE A 10 1.70 -64.81 12.26
C PHE A 10 1.42 -64.98 13.76
N LYS A 11 0.80 -66.09 14.20
CA LYS A 11 0.67 -66.39 15.64
C LYS A 11 2.02 -66.54 16.32
N SER A 12 3.00 -67.17 15.67
CA SER A 12 4.34 -67.34 16.21
C SER A 12 5.13 -66.01 16.33
N PHE A 13 4.76 -64.99 15.54
CA PHE A 13 5.44 -63.70 15.51
C PHE A 13 4.75 -62.63 16.40
N LEU A 14 3.41 -62.73 16.57
CA LEU A 14 2.62 -61.78 17.36
C LEU A 14 2.42 -62.21 18.82
N TYR A 15 2.50 -63.51 19.10
CA TYR A 15 2.56 -64.01 20.47
C TYR A 15 4.02 -64.30 20.82
N LYS A 16 4.68 -63.37 21.51
CA LYS A 16 5.78 -63.77 22.40
C LYS A 16 5.20 -64.85 23.32
N GLU A 17 5.81 -66.03 23.33
CA GLU A 17 5.58 -66.97 24.43
C GLU A 17 5.65 -66.17 25.75
N PRO A 18 4.71 -66.36 26.68
CA PRO A 18 4.73 -65.63 27.94
C PRO A 18 6.10 -65.84 28.59
N GLU A 19 6.91 -64.78 28.66
CA GLU A 19 8.32 -64.81 29.11
C GLU A 19 8.49 -65.30 30.56
N LYS A 20 7.38 -65.62 31.26
CA LYS A 20 7.38 -66.34 32.53
C LYS A 20 6.24 -67.38 32.57
N PRO A 21 6.52 -68.66 32.91
CA PRO A 21 5.46 -69.61 33.21
C PRO A 21 4.59 -69.10 34.35
N LEU A 22 3.27 -69.30 34.23
CA LEU A 22 2.30 -68.94 35.26
C LEU A 22 2.72 -69.55 36.61
N PRO A 23 2.62 -68.81 37.74
CA PRO A 23 2.94 -69.34 39.05
C PRO A 23 2.20 -70.66 39.32
N VAL A 24 2.87 -71.62 39.97
CA VAL A 24 2.19 -72.80 40.54
C VAL A 24 1.10 -72.27 41.48
N ASN A 25 -0.15 -72.72 41.31
CA ASN A 25 -1.35 -72.17 41.98
C ASN A 25 -1.81 -70.78 41.54
N SER A 26 -1.46 -70.34 40.33
CA SER A 26 -1.91 -69.05 39.75
C SER A 26 -3.42 -68.80 39.86
N LYS A 27 -4.28 -69.82 39.73
CA LYS A 27 -5.73 -69.67 39.95
C LYS A 27 -6.08 -69.27 41.40
N ILE A 28 -5.41 -69.87 42.37
CA ILE A 28 -5.62 -69.61 43.81
C ILE A 28 -5.08 -68.22 44.16
N GLU A 29 -3.89 -67.87 43.64
CA GLU A 29 -3.28 -66.56 43.85
C GLU A 29 -4.11 -65.44 43.18
N LEU A 30 -4.65 -65.68 41.98
CA LEU A 30 -5.56 -64.75 41.31
C LEU A 30 -6.84 -64.57 42.12
N LYS A 31 -7.44 -65.67 42.65
CA LYS A 31 -8.61 -65.59 43.54
C LYS A 31 -8.31 -64.76 44.78
N LYS A 32 -7.16 -64.97 45.44
CA LYS A 32 -6.75 -64.20 46.61
C LYS A 32 -6.60 -62.70 46.31
N ARG A 33 -6.01 -62.34 45.17
CA ARG A 33 -5.90 -60.95 44.73
C ARG A 33 -7.26 -60.36 44.35
N ALA A 34 -8.11 -61.12 43.65
CA ALA A 34 -9.46 -60.73 43.29
C ALA A 34 -10.34 -60.48 44.52
N SER A 35 -10.28 -61.33 45.55
CA SER A 35 -10.97 -61.13 46.83
C SER A 35 -10.54 -59.83 47.52
N LYS A 36 -9.25 -59.47 47.42
CA LYS A 36 -8.75 -58.19 47.95
C LYS A 36 -9.22 -56.99 47.13
N ILE A 37 -9.22 -57.11 45.81
CA ILE A 37 -9.63 -56.05 44.89
C ILE A 37 -11.15 -55.81 44.99
N LEU A 38 -11.97 -56.86 44.92
CA LEU A 38 -13.43 -56.83 44.92
C LEU A 38 -14.04 -56.90 46.33
N SER A 39 -13.31 -56.41 47.34
CA SER A 39 -13.76 -56.42 48.74
C SER A 39 -15.15 -55.78 48.89
N GLY A 40 -16.10 -56.50 49.49
CA GLY A 40 -17.49 -56.05 49.66
C GLY A 40 -18.50 -56.63 48.66
N ARG A 41 -18.07 -57.51 47.74
CA ARG A 41 -18.96 -58.29 46.85
C ARG A 41 -19.18 -59.71 47.39
N PRO A 42 -20.29 -60.38 47.02
CA PRO A 42 -20.53 -61.79 47.41
C PRO A 42 -19.43 -62.72 46.90
N ASP A 43 -19.02 -63.71 47.69
CA ASP A 43 -17.98 -64.68 47.30
C ASP A 43 -18.32 -65.43 46.00
N ALA A 44 -19.60 -65.73 45.77
CA ALA A 44 -20.06 -66.35 44.52
C ALA A 44 -19.78 -65.47 43.28
N PHE A 45 -19.86 -64.15 43.41
CA PHE A 45 -19.54 -63.20 42.34
C PHE A 45 -18.02 -63.12 42.11
N ILE A 46 -17.23 -63.12 43.19
CA ILE A 46 -15.77 -63.12 43.12
C ILE A 46 -15.28 -64.41 42.44
N ASP A 47 -15.91 -65.55 42.75
CA ASP A 47 -15.58 -66.84 42.13
C ASP A 47 -15.95 -66.91 40.65
N ASP A 48 -17.11 -66.38 40.25
CA ASP A 48 -17.50 -66.31 38.84
C ASP A 48 -16.54 -65.43 38.03
N ILE A 49 -16.27 -64.20 38.50
CA ILE A 49 -15.32 -63.28 37.84
C ILE A 49 -13.92 -63.90 37.76
N THR A 50 -13.41 -64.45 38.86
CA THR A 50 -12.06 -65.05 38.88
C THR A 50 -11.99 -66.23 37.93
N GLY A 51 -13.03 -67.07 37.88
CA GLY A 51 -13.12 -68.21 36.97
C GLY A 51 -13.06 -67.79 35.51
N ARG A 52 -13.85 -66.76 35.14
CA ARG A 52 -13.90 -66.25 33.77
C ARG A 52 -12.62 -65.51 33.37
N ILE A 53 -12.04 -64.68 34.24
CA ILE A 53 -10.74 -64.03 33.98
C ILE A 53 -9.65 -65.07 33.81
N TYR A 54 -9.60 -66.10 34.68
CA TYR A 54 -8.60 -67.17 34.58
C TYR A 54 -8.74 -68.00 33.28
N SER A 55 -9.90 -68.00 32.62
CA SER A 55 -10.08 -68.62 31.31
C SER A 55 -9.25 -67.95 30.19
N LEU A 56 -8.74 -66.73 30.44
CA LEU A 56 -7.89 -65.96 29.52
C LEU A 56 -6.40 -66.20 29.73
N LYS A 57 -6.01 -67.10 30.64
CA LYS A 57 -4.60 -67.41 30.97
C LYS A 57 -3.73 -67.84 29.78
N ASP A 58 -4.36 -68.32 28.72
CA ASP A 58 -3.68 -68.79 27.51
C ASP A 58 -3.32 -67.62 26.56
N VAL A 59 -3.85 -66.42 26.83
CA VAL A 59 -3.68 -65.21 25.99
C VAL A 59 -3.10 -64.03 26.77
N LEU A 60 -3.06 -64.10 28.11
CA LEU A 60 -2.61 -63.03 29.00
C LEU A 60 -1.56 -63.52 30.00
N VAL A 61 -0.59 -62.67 30.31
CA VAL A 61 0.35 -62.95 31.41
C VAL A 61 -0.32 -62.72 32.76
N PHE A 62 0.24 -63.32 33.83
CA PHE A 62 -0.37 -63.26 35.17
C PHE A 62 -0.62 -61.82 35.66
N ASP A 63 0.28 -60.88 35.37
CA ASP A 63 0.12 -59.48 35.76
C ASP A 63 -1.06 -58.81 35.04
N GLU A 64 -1.29 -59.14 33.76
CA GLU A 64 -2.42 -58.65 32.98
C GLU A 64 -3.74 -59.23 33.48
N LEU A 65 -3.77 -60.50 33.92
CA LEU A 65 -4.96 -61.10 34.56
C LEU A 65 -5.34 -60.34 35.85
N VAL A 66 -4.34 -59.95 36.64
CA VAL A 66 -4.55 -59.14 37.86
C VAL A 66 -5.05 -57.73 37.50
N ARG A 67 -4.41 -57.05 36.54
CA ARG A 67 -4.86 -55.73 36.05
C ARG A 67 -6.27 -55.78 35.48
N LEU A 68 -6.61 -56.85 34.77
CA LEU A 68 -7.96 -57.05 34.24
C LEU A 68 -8.99 -57.12 35.37
N THR A 69 -8.64 -57.75 36.49
CA THR A 69 -9.51 -57.80 37.69
C THR A 69 -9.77 -56.41 38.28
N GLU A 70 -8.76 -55.53 38.29
CA GLU A 70 -8.91 -54.13 38.71
C GLU A 70 -9.79 -53.32 37.76
N LEU A 71 -9.67 -53.56 36.46
CA LEU A 71 -10.53 -52.95 35.43
C LEU A 71 -11.98 -53.41 35.57
N TYR A 72 -12.20 -54.70 35.84
CA TYR A 72 -13.53 -55.27 36.06
C TYR A 72 -14.23 -54.70 37.27
N LYS A 73 -13.50 -54.49 38.37
CA LYS A 73 -14.02 -53.82 39.55
C LYS A 73 -14.66 -52.48 39.19
N ARG A 74 -14.01 -51.67 38.34
CA ARG A 74 -14.51 -50.33 37.96
C ARG A 74 -15.87 -50.40 37.26
N ILE A 75 -16.08 -51.42 36.42
CA ILE A 75 -17.37 -51.63 35.75
C ILE A 75 -18.39 -52.17 36.74
N ALA A 76 -18.02 -53.18 37.54
CA ALA A 76 -18.90 -53.81 38.53
C ALA A 76 -19.40 -52.83 39.61
N ASP A 77 -18.58 -51.84 39.97
CA ASP A 77 -18.95 -50.72 40.85
C ASP A 77 -20.07 -49.84 40.29
N SER A 78 -20.32 -49.91 38.99
CA SER A 78 -21.41 -49.22 38.31
C SER A 78 -22.56 -50.17 37.95
N ASP A 79 -22.26 -51.30 37.30
CA ASP A 79 -23.23 -52.31 36.86
C ASP A 79 -22.61 -53.73 36.89
N GLY A 80 -23.15 -54.60 37.75
CA GLY A 80 -22.67 -55.98 37.93
C GLY A 80 -22.96 -56.91 36.74
N PRO A 81 -24.21 -57.03 36.26
CA PRO A 81 -24.54 -57.79 35.06
C PRO A 81 -23.74 -57.39 33.81
N LEU A 82 -23.52 -56.09 33.59
CA LEU A 82 -22.75 -55.61 32.45
C LEU A 82 -21.25 -55.96 32.59
N ALA A 83 -20.71 -55.95 33.81
CA ALA A 83 -19.36 -56.42 34.07
C ALA A 83 -19.17 -57.88 33.64
N LEU A 84 -20.15 -58.77 33.89
CA LEU A 84 -20.09 -60.15 33.42
C LEU A 84 -20.12 -60.25 31.89
N LYS A 85 -20.99 -59.48 31.22
CA LYS A 85 -21.07 -59.41 29.75
C LYS A 85 -19.74 -58.94 29.12
N PHE A 86 -19.06 -57.99 29.75
CA PHE A 86 -17.75 -57.52 29.31
C PHE A 86 -16.66 -58.60 29.47
N ILE A 87 -16.69 -59.43 30.54
CA ILE A 87 -15.75 -60.57 30.70
C ILE A 87 -15.92 -61.56 29.56
N ASP A 88 -17.17 -61.90 29.24
CA ASP A 88 -17.46 -62.88 28.18
C ASP A 88 -16.94 -62.41 26.82
N SER A 89 -16.98 -61.10 26.57
CA SER A 89 -16.48 -60.48 25.32
C SER A 89 -14.96 -60.26 25.30
N SER A 90 -14.30 -60.29 26.46
CA SER A 90 -12.87 -59.93 26.60
C SER A 90 -11.93 -60.86 25.85
N ARG A 91 -12.27 -62.16 25.74
CA ARG A 91 -11.44 -63.11 24.99
C ARG A 91 -11.35 -62.73 23.52
N GLY A 92 -12.49 -62.43 22.90
CA GLY A 92 -12.57 -62.03 21.50
C GLY A 92 -11.84 -60.71 21.25
N ILE A 93 -12.12 -59.71 22.09
CA ILE A 93 -11.44 -58.41 22.03
C ILE A 93 -9.93 -58.56 22.15
N MET A 94 -9.45 -59.31 23.16
CA MET A 94 -8.01 -59.52 23.39
C MET A 94 -7.31 -60.14 22.18
N ILE A 95 -7.92 -61.15 21.55
CA ILE A 95 -7.35 -61.83 20.38
C ILE A 95 -7.29 -60.89 19.17
N LEU A 96 -8.28 -60.02 19.00
CA LEU A 96 -8.39 -59.14 17.83
C LEU A 96 -7.60 -57.85 17.93
N THR A 97 -7.38 -57.31 19.14
CA THR A 97 -6.85 -55.95 19.33
C THR A 97 -5.71 -55.85 20.35
N GLY A 98 -5.52 -56.85 21.20
CA GLY A 98 -4.53 -56.82 22.29
C GLY A 98 -4.99 -56.09 23.56
N PHE A 99 -4.10 -56.07 24.57
CA PHE A 99 -4.45 -55.69 25.95
C PHE A 99 -4.73 -54.19 26.13
N GLU A 100 -4.04 -53.30 25.42
CA GLU A 100 -4.25 -51.86 25.56
C GLU A 100 -5.65 -51.42 25.10
N PHE A 101 -6.18 -52.00 24.01
CA PHE A 101 -7.56 -51.77 23.61
C PHE A 101 -8.54 -52.27 24.68
N LEU A 102 -8.37 -53.51 25.15
CA LEU A 102 -9.21 -54.10 26.20
C LEU A 102 -9.25 -53.24 27.48
N LYS A 103 -8.10 -52.70 27.88
CA LYS A 103 -7.97 -51.79 29.02
C LYS A 103 -8.75 -50.50 28.82
N LYS A 104 -8.63 -49.86 27.65
CA LYS A 104 -9.37 -48.62 27.32
C LYS A 104 -10.87 -48.88 27.21
N SER A 105 -11.28 -50.00 26.62
CA SER A 105 -12.68 -50.46 26.57
C SER A 105 -13.29 -50.53 27.97
N ALA A 106 -12.58 -51.16 28.91
CA ALA A 106 -13.07 -51.31 30.28
C ALA A 106 -13.25 -49.96 30.99
N ILE A 107 -12.32 -49.03 30.76
CA ILE A 107 -12.37 -47.67 31.32
C ILE A 107 -13.59 -46.92 30.77
N ILE A 108 -13.82 -46.96 29.45
CA ILE A 108 -14.94 -46.27 28.80
C ILE A 108 -16.28 -46.83 29.27
N CYS A 109 -16.41 -48.16 29.32
CA CYS A 109 -17.61 -48.81 29.87
C CYS A 109 -17.90 -48.32 31.30
N ALA A 110 -16.90 -48.32 32.18
CA ALA A 110 -17.07 -47.84 33.55
C ALA A 110 -17.40 -46.33 33.63
N GLN A 111 -16.83 -45.49 32.75
CA GLN A 111 -17.04 -44.05 32.74
C GLN A 111 -18.46 -43.68 32.30
N ILE A 112 -18.94 -44.29 31.21
CA ILE A 112 -20.28 -44.01 30.67
C ILE A 112 -21.37 -44.47 31.65
N LEU A 113 -21.17 -45.59 32.34
CA LEU A 113 -22.13 -46.14 33.32
C LEU A 113 -22.32 -45.28 34.57
N LYS A 114 -21.30 -44.55 35.02
CA LYS A 114 -21.40 -43.75 36.25
C LYS A 114 -22.35 -42.55 36.15
N LYS A 115 -22.76 -42.17 34.94
CA LYS A 115 -23.30 -40.82 34.67
C LYS A 115 -24.56 -40.81 33.80
N ILE A 116 -24.86 -41.88 33.06
CA ILE A 116 -26.13 -42.03 32.35
C ILE A 116 -27.11 -42.72 33.30
N ASP A 117 -28.24 -42.07 33.62
CA ASP A 117 -29.36 -42.73 34.30
C ASP A 117 -29.80 -43.93 33.45
N MET A 118 -29.77 -45.11 34.09
CA MET A 118 -29.99 -46.46 33.56
C MET A 118 -31.22 -46.59 32.63
N SER A 119 -31.11 -46.07 31.42
CA SER A 119 -32.12 -46.16 30.36
C SER A 119 -31.42 -46.58 29.08
N THR A 120 -31.79 -47.79 28.61
CA THR A 120 -31.53 -48.42 27.31
C THR A 120 -30.12 -48.35 26.69
N LEU A 121 -29.50 -47.18 26.50
CA LEU A 121 -28.18 -47.00 25.86
C LEU A 121 -27.01 -47.71 26.56
N SER A 122 -27.06 -47.91 27.89
CA SER A 122 -25.93 -48.50 28.62
C SER A 122 -25.76 -50.01 28.41
N LYS A 123 -26.82 -50.72 27.98
CA LYS A 123 -26.80 -52.20 27.87
C LYS A 123 -26.04 -52.70 26.65
N ASP A 124 -25.86 -51.83 25.65
CA ASP A 124 -25.29 -52.19 24.35
C ASP A 124 -23.83 -51.72 24.20
N ILE A 125 -23.29 -50.94 25.15
CA ILE A 125 -21.92 -50.42 25.09
C ILE A 125 -20.86 -51.52 24.92
N VAL A 126 -21.05 -52.67 25.58
CA VAL A 126 -20.14 -53.81 25.46
C VAL A 126 -20.18 -54.38 24.04
N ASP A 127 -21.37 -54.46 23.43
CA ASP A 127 -21.55 -54.99 22.08
C ASP A 127 -21.02 -54.01 21.03
N ILE A 128 -21.22 -52.70 21.23
CA ILE A 128 -20.70 -51.64 20.37
C ILE A 128 -19.16 -51.67 20.40
N VAL A 129 -18.54 -51.73 21.58
CA VAL A 129 -17.08 -51.80 21.70
C VAL A 129 -16.51 -53.10 21.12
N ALA A 130 -17.21 -54.22 21.30
CA ALA A 130 -16.86 -55.47 20.62
C ALA A 130 -17.01 -55.35 19.09
N GLY A 131 -18.01 -54.61 18.62
CA GLY A 131 -18.19 -54.25 17.21
C GLY A 131 -17.00 -53.50 16.63
N VAL A 132 -16.47 -52.50 17.36
CA VAL A 132 -15.24 -51.78 16.98
C VAL A 132 -14.03 -52.72 16.93
N ALA A 133 -13.91 -53.65 17.89
CA ALA A 133 -12.83 -54.64 17.88
C ALA A 133 -12.89 -55.58 16.66
N ASN A 134 -14.09 -55.89 16.18
CA ASN A 134 -14.35 -56.79 15.04
C ASN A 134 -14.13 -56.15 13.66
N ILE A 135 -13.87 -54.85 13.55
CA ILE A 135 -13.58 -54.22 12.26
C ILE A 135 -12.29 -54.83 11.69
N SER A 136 -12.39 -55.58 10.60
CA SER A 136 -11.26 -56.31 9.99
C SER A 136 -10.30 -55.41 9.23
N ASP A 137 -10.81 -54.29 8.71
CA ASP A 137 -10.13 -53.50 7.70
C ASP A 137 -9.13 -52.48 8.30
N ILE A 138 -9.13 -52.35 9.64
CA ILE A 138 -8.23 -51.45 10.37
C ILE A 138 -7.29 -52.16 11.34
N ASP A 139 -6.11 -51.57 11.52
CA ASP A 139 -5.12 -52.04 12.47
C ASP A 139 -5.53 -51.82 13.95
N GLY A 140 -4.81 -52.48 14.86
CA GLY A 140 -5.04 -52.35 16.30
C GLY A 140 -4.75 -50.94 16.84
N GLY A 141 -3.89 -50.16 16.17
CA GLY A 141 -3.56 -48.79 16.57
C GLY A 141 -4.73 -47.82 16.34
N VAL A 142 -5.36 -47.87 15.18
CA VAL A 142 -6.56 -47.08 14.84
C VAL A 142 -7.69 -47.42 15.82
N LYS A 143 -7.90 -48.72 16.10
CA LYS A 143 -8.87 -49.20 17.10
C LYS A 143 -8.63 -48.57 18.48
N VAL A 144 -7.37 -48.51 18.92
CA VAL A 144 -7.00 -47.87 20.19
C VAL A 144 -7.30 -46.36 20.17
N LYS A 145 -7.00 -45.65 19.07
CA LYS A 145 -7.25 -44.21 18.95
C LYS A 145 -8.75 -43.86 18.93
N ILE A 146 -9.59 -44.72 18.35
CA ILE A 146 -11.07 -44.59 18.45
C ILE A 146 -11.50 -44.56 19.92
N LEU A 147 -10.98 -45.49 20.73
CA LEU A 147 -11.28 -45.52 22.15
C LEU A 147 -10.68 -44.31 22.90
N ASP A 148 -9.51 -43.81 22.51
CA ASP A 148 -8.95 -42.60 23.11
C ASP A 148 -9.86 -41.39 22.95
N LEU A 149 -10.41 -41.19 21.75
CA LEU A 149 -11.38 -40.13 21.49
C LEU A 149 -12.67 -40.33 22.30
N ALA A 150 -13.26 -41.52 22.28
CA ALA A 150 -14.47 -41.82 23.03
C ALA A 150 -14.27 -41.66 24.56
N GLY A 151 -13.12 -42.07 25.08
CA GLY A 151 -12.73 -41.90 26.47
C GLY A 151 -12.52 -40.44 26.85
N MET A 152 -11.93 -39.63 25.97
CA MET A 152 -11.76 -38.20 26.20
C MET A 152 -13.12 -37.47 26.24
N LEU A 153 -14.01 -37.75 25.28
CA LEU A 153 -15.38 -37.22 25.27
C LEU A 153 -16.15 -37.60 26.54
N SER A 154 -16.04 -38.86 26.97
CA SER A 154 -16.66 -39.37 28.19
C SER A 154 -16.12 -38.67 29.44
N THR A 155 -14.80 -38.50 29.55
CA THR A 155 -14.15 -37.82 30.69
C THR A 155 -14.61 -36.37 30.82
N ARG A 156 -14.95 -35.72 29.70
CA ARG A 156 -15.47 -34.35 29.65
C ARG A 156 -16.99 -34.24 29.79
N GLY A 157 -17.68 -35.33 30.11
CA GLY A 157 -19.13 -35.33 30.35
C GLY A 157 -20.00 -35.44 29.10
N LYS A 158 -19.44 -35.80 27.95
CA LYS A 158 -20.15 -35.92 26.66
C LYS A 158 -20.45 -37.38 26.30
N TYR A 159 -21.13 -38.08 27.21
CA TYR A 159 -21.36 -39.54 27.11
C TYR A 159 -22.21 -39.93 25.90
N GLN A 160 -23.25 -39.16 25.56
CA GLN A 160 -24.09 -39.43 24.38
C GLN A 160 -23.30 -39.31 23.07
N GLN A 161 -22.41 -38.31 22.97
CA GLN A 161 -21.55 -38.15 21.79
C GLN A 161 -20.51 -39.27 21.71
N ALA A 162 -19.94 -39.70 22.84
CA ALA A 162 -19.04 -40.84 22.88
C ALA A 162 -19.72 -42.16 22.43
N MET A 163 -20.98 -42.38 22.84
CA MET A 163 -21.76 -43.54 22.40
C MET A 163 -22.06 -43.48 20.90
N SER A 164 -22.62 -42.36 20.41
CA SER A 164 -22.89 -42.14 18.98
C SER A 164 -21.64 -42.32 18.12
N LEU A 165 -20.49 -41.87 18.62
CA LEU A 165 -19.21 -42.04 17.93
C LEU A 165 -18.85 -43.51 17.76
N LEU A 166 -18.92 -44.30 18.82
CA LEU A 166 -18.59 -45.73 18.79
C LEU A 166 -19.59 -46.51 17.92
N GLU A 167 -20.88 -46.18 17.97
CA GLU A 167 -21.93 -46.78 17.14
C GLU A 167 -21.69 -46.54 15.65
N ASN A 168 -21.33 -45.30 15.27
CA ASN A 168 -21.11 -44.93 13.87
C ASN A 168 -19.69 -45.26 13.36
N THR A 169 -18.77 -45.66 14.24
CA THR A 169 -17.37 -45.94 13.89
C THR A 169 -17.20 -46.89 12.71
N PRO A 170 -17.92 -48.03 12.61
CA PRO A 170 -17.74 -48.96 11.48
C PRO A 170 -17.96 -48.30 10.12
N GLU A 171 -19.00 -47.46 10.00
CA GLU A 171 -19.31 -46.77 8.74
C GLU A 171 -18.35 -45.61 8.48
N THR A 172 -17.99 -44.83 9.51
CA THR A 172 -17.00 -43.75 9.40
C THR A 172 -15.64 -44.26 8.93
N VAL A 173 -15.15 -45.35 9.54
CA VAL A 173 -13.87 -45.96 9.20
C VAL A 173 -13.88 -46.50 7.77
N ARG A 174 -14.99 -47.09 7.33
CA ARG A 174 -15.14 -47.54 5.94
C ARG A 174 -14.93 -46.39 4.96
N VAL A 175 -15.50 -45.21 5.24
CA VAL A 175 -15.30 -44.01 4.42
C VAL A 175 -13.85 -43.52 4.49
N TYR A 176 -13.21 -43.58 5.65
CA TYR A 176 -11.80 -43.20 5.78
C TYR A 176 -10.91 -44.09 4.91
N LEU A 177 -11.10 -45.41 4.95
CA LEU A 177 -10.34 -46.36 4.14
C LEU A 177 -10.65 -46.28 2.64
N MET A 178 -11.83 -45.79 2.24
CA MET A 178 -12.12 -45.49 0.82
C MET A 178 -11.27 -44.35 0.28
N HIS A 179 -10.83 -43.43 1.13
CA HIS A 179 -10.11 -42.22 0.73
C HIS A 179 -8.61 -42.22 1.14
N GLY A 180 -8.14 -43.23 1.87
CA GLY A 180 -6.75 -43.33 2.31
C GLY A 180 -6.44 -44.68 2.97
N ASP A 181 -5.53 -44.67 3.94
CA ASP A 181 -5.05 -45.88 4.62
C ASP A 181 -5.24 -45.81 6.14
N ASN A 182 -4.73 -46.82 6.84
CA ASN A 182 -4.75 -46.88 8.31
C ASN A 182 -3.99 -45.72 8.96
N ALA A 183 -2.90 -45.23 8.35
CA ALA A 183 -2.14 -44.11 8.89
C ALA A 183 -2.98 -42.82 8.88
N MET A 184 -3.65 -42.55 7.77
CA MET A 184 -4.58 -41.42 7.65
C MET A 184 -5.71 -41.49 8.68
N ALA A 185 -6.34 -42.67 8.83
CA ALA A 185 -7.39 -42.85 9.84
C ALA A 185 -6.86 -42.60 11.26
N MET A 186 -5.65 -43.09 11.56
CA MET A 186 -4.99 -42.89 12.85
C MET A 186 -4.75 -41.40 13.13
N GLU A 187 -4.22 -40.66 12.16
CA GLU A 187 -3.96 -39.21 12.29
C GLU A 187 -5.24 -38.40 12.52
N ILE A 188 -6.35 -38.74 11.83
CA ILE A 188 -7.65 -38.08 12.06
C ILE A 188 -8.13 -38.32 13.49
N PHE A 189 -8.10 -39.56 13.98
CA PHE A 189 -8.53 -39.87 15.35
C PHE A 189 -7.62 -39.25 16.41
N GLU A 190 -6.31 -39.21 16.17
CA GLU A 190 -5.36 -38.56 17.06
C GLU A 190 -5.64 -37.05 17.17
N PHE A 191 -5.82 -36.38 16.04
CA PHE A 191 -6.18 -34.97 16.01
C PHE A 191 -7.50 -34.66 16.72
N LEU A 192 -8.55 -35.47 16.47
CA LEU A 192 -9.83 -35.30 17.15
C LEU A 192 -9.68 -35.53 18.66
N THR A 193 -8.81 -36.45 19.09
CA THR A 193 -8.53 -36.69 20.51
C THR A 193 -7.86 -35.46 21.12
N GLU A 194 -6.86 -34.88 20.47
CA GLU A 194 -6.20 -33.65 20.91
C GLU A 194 -7.20 -32.49 21.01
N LEU A 195 -8.06 -32.33 20.00
CA LEU A 195 -9.11 -31.32 20.00
C LEU A 195 -10.12 -31.54 21.15
N ALA A 196 -10.46 -32.79 21.45
CA ALA A 196 -11.37 -33.14 22.54
C ALA A 196 -10.81 -32.82 23.93
N ILE A 197 -9.48 -32.68 24.08
CA ILE A 197 -8.86 -32.26 25.35
C ILE A 197 -9.35 -30.85 25.71
N GLY A 198 -9.39 -29.92 24.76
CA GLY A 198 -9.85 -28.55 24.99
C GLY A 198 -11.36 -28.37 24.77
N GLN A 199 -11.87 -28.91 23.66
CA GLN A 199 -13.20 -28.61 23.12
C GLN A 199 -13.93 -29.90 22.68
N PRO A 200 -14.49 -30.67 23.63
CA PRO A 200 -15.07 -31.99 23.37
C PRO A 200 -16.30 -31.96 22.47
N VAL A 201 -17.17 -30.95 22.60
CA VAL A 201 -18.38 -30.86 21.76
C VAL A 201 -18.02 -30.61 20.30
N ILE A 202 -16.98 -29.81 20.08
CA ILE A 202 -16.46 -29.49 18.76
C ILE A 202 -15.84 -30.74 18.13
N ALA A 203 -15.00 -31.48 18.87
CA ALA A 203 -14.44 -32.72 18.38
C ALA A 203 -15.51 -33.74 17.94
N GLY A 204 -16.61 -33.85 18.70
CA GLY A 204 -17.77 -34.65 18.32
C GLY A 204 -18.45 -34.18 17.03
N ALA A 205 -18.70 -32.87 16.89
CA ALA A 205 -19.31 -32.32 15.68
C ALA A 205 -18.43 -32.48 14.44
N VAL A 206 -17.11 -32.31 14.57
CA VAL A 206 -16.15 -32.53 13.48
C VAL A 206 -16.11 -34.00 13.11
N TYR A 207 -16.11 -34.92 14.08
CA TYR A 207 -16.19 -36.36 13.82
C TYR A 207 -17.46 -36.74 13.05
N GLU A 208 -18.62 -36.22 13.42
CA GLU A 208 -19.88 -36.53 12.71
C GLU A 208 -19.87 -36.05 11.25
N LYS A 209 -19.15 -34.97 10.95
CA LYS A 209 -19.06 -34.37 9.61
C LYS A 209 -17.83 -34.81 8.82
N SER A 210 -16.85 -35.46 9.44
CA SER A 210 -15.59 -35.81 8.80
C SER A 210 -15.73 -36.76 7.60
N PRO A 211 -16.68 -37.71 7.51
CA PRO A 211 -16.83 -38.53 6.30
C PRO A 211 -17.21 -37.69 5.08
N VAL A 212 -18.11 -36.73 5.28
CA VAL A 212 -18.55 -35.80 4.22
C VAL A 212 -17.39 -34.88 3.83
N LEU A 213 -16.71 -34.28 4.81
CA LEU A 213 -15.56 -33.40 4.56
C LEU A 213 -14.41 -34.13 3.84
N LEU A 214 -14.16 -35.39 4.18
CA LEU A 214 -13.16 -36.22 3.50
C LEU A 214 -13.52 -36.48 2.04
N SER A 215 -14.79 -36.79 1.79
CA SER A 215 -15.28 -36.97 0.42
C SER A 215 -15.19 -35.69 -0.41
N LEU A 216 -15.37 -34.52 0.24
CA LEU A 216 -15.35 -33.21 -0.40
C LEU A 216 -13.94 -32.73 -0.70
N MET A 217 -13.04 -32.65 0.29
CA MET A 217 -11.78 -31.90 0.17
C MET A 217 -10.52 -32.76 0.34
N GLY A 218 -10.67 -34.04 0.67
CA GLY A 218 -9.57 -34.92 1.02
C GLY A 218 -8.97 -34.63 2.40
N TYR A 219 -8.11 -35.54 2.87
CA TYR A 219 -7.63 -35.57 4.25
C TYR A 219 -6.85 -34.32 4.69
N SER A 220 -5.89 -33.86 3.88
CA SER A 220 -5.01 -32.75 4.30
C SER A 220 -5.80 -31.48 4.60
N LYS A 221 -6.92 -31.28 3.89
CA LYS A 221 -7.78 -30.10 4.03
C LYS A 221 -8.76 -30.19 5.19
N ILE A 222 -9.13 -31.37 5.67
CA ILE A 222 -9.96 -31.50 6.89
C ILE A 222 -9.26 -30.90 8.11
N MET A 223 -7.96 -31.18 8.23
CA MET A 223 -7.14 -30.71 9.35
C MET A 223 -7.01 -29.18 9.31
N GLU A 224 -6.74 -28.62 8.13
CA GLU A 224 -6.72 -27.16 7.91
C GLU A 224 -8.09 -26.53 8.19
N PHE A 225 -9.17 -27.12 7.68
CA PHE A 225 -10.54 -26.66 7.88
C PHE A 225 -10.92 -26.64 9.36
N THR A 226 -10.60 -27.70 10.10
CA THR A 226 -10.93 -27.76 11.52
C THR A 226 -10.16 -26.70 12.32
N ARG A 227 -8.86 -26.52 12.06
CA ARG A 227 -8.06 -25.46 12.69
C ARG A 227 -8.62 -24.07 12.36
N PHE A 228 -9.02 -23.85 11.11
CA PHE A 228 -9.64 -22.62 10.67
C PHE A 228 -10.99 -22.36 11.37
N CYS A 229 -11.85 -23.37 11.52
CA CYS A 229 -13.11 -23.24 12.25
C CYS A 229 -12.87 -22.84 13.72
N VAL A 230 -11.85 -23.41 14.38
CA VAL A 230 -11.45 -23.02 15.74
C VAL A 230 -10.92 -21.58 15.77
N GLU A 231 -10.14 -21.17 14.77
CA GLU A 231 -9.60 -19.80 14.62
C GLU A 231 -10.73 -18.76 14.51
N ILE A 232 -11.65 -18.94 13.57
CA ILE A 232 -12.72 -17.97 13.28
C ILE A 232 -13.78 -17.92 14.38
N SER A 233 -14.16 -19.07 14.94
CA SER A 233 -15.14 -19.10 16.03
C SER A 233 -14.61 -18.49 17.32
N ARG A 234 -13.30 -18.25 17.46
CA ARG A 234 -12.63 -17.89 18.73
C ARG A 234 -12.99 -18.86 19.86
N GLY A 235 -13.37 -20.09 19.52
CA GLY A 235 -13.85 -21.11 20.45
C GLY A 235 -15.32 -21.04 20.85
N ASP A 236 -16.15 -20.18 20.23
CA ASP A 236 -17.60 -20.23 20.40
C ASP A 236 -18.19 -21.47 19.69
N LEU A 237 -18.83 -22.31 20.48
CA LEU A 237 -19.42 -23.56 20.04
C LEU A 237 -20.53 -23.37 19.01
N LYS A 238 -21.41 -22.37 19.19
CA LYS A 238 -22.56 -22.18 18.29
C LYS A 238 -22.09 -21.78 16.91
N ASP A 239 -21.15 -20.85 16.87
CA ASP A 239 -20.54 -20.35 15.64
C ASP A 239 -19.80 -21.44 14.89
N MET A 240 -19.05 -22.29 15.61
CA MET A 240 -18.32 -23.38 14.97
C MET A 240 -19.26 -24.43 14.36
N VAL A 241 -20.33 -24.79 15.07
CA VAL A 241 -21.33 -25.74 14.55
C VAL A 241 -22.06 -25.15 13.34
N GLU A 242 -22.35 -23.85 13.36
CA GLU A 242 -22.94 -23.15 12.22
C GLU A 242 -22.01 -23.13 11.00
N ILE A 243 -20.72 -22.82 11.17
CA ILE A 243 -19.73 -22.87 10.08
C ILE A 243 -19.63 -24.29 9.51
N LEU A 244 -19.51 -25.32 10.37
CA LEU A 244 -19.47 -26.72 9.95
C LEU A 244 -20.72 -27.11 9.16
N LYS A 245 -21.90 -26.68 9.64
CA LYS A 245 -23.18 -26.96 8.99
C LYS A 245 -23.26 -26.25 7.62
N ASN A 246 -23.07 -24.94 7.59
CA ASN A 246 -23.14 -24.12 6.38
C ASN A 246 -22.16 -24.61 5.32
N PHE A 247 -20.93 -24.96 5.73
CA PHE A 247 -19.93 -25.50 4.82
C PHE A 247 -20.37 -26.87 4.29
N THR A 248 -20.75 -27.81 5.15
CA THR A 248 -21.10 -29.18 4.71
C THR A 248 -22.39 -29.28 3.91
N GLU A 249 -23.35 -28.38 4.11
CA GLU A 249 -24.62 -28.37 3.37
C GLU A 249 -24.50 -27.65 2.03
N ASN A 250 -23.83 -26.49 1.98
CA ASN A 250 -23.77 -25.68 0.76
C ASN A 250 -22.65 -26.10 -0.21
N PHE A 251 -21.58 -26.75 0.27
CA PHE A 251 -20.50 -27.24 -0.61
C PHE A 251 -20.82 -28.54 -1.35
N VAL A 252 -21.94 -29.19 -1.04
CA VAL A 252 -22.28 -30.49 -1.65
C VAL A 252 -22.36 -30.37 -3.18
N GLY A 253 -22.85 -29.25 -3.72
CA GLY A 253 -22.88 -29.04 -5.18
C GLY A 253 -21.53 -28.78 -5.83
N ILE A 254 -20.50 -28.41 -5.07
CA ILE A 254 -19.14 -28.28 -5.60
C ILE A 254 -18.53 -29.68 -5.82
N ARG A 255 -19.03 -30.72 -5.13
CA ARG A 255 -18.54 -32.09 -5.25
C ARG A 255 -18.52 -32.61 -6.68
N GLN A 256 -19.47 -32.20 -7.52
CA GLN A 256 -19.54 -32.61 -8.93
C GLN A 256 -18.32 -32.17 -9.76
N TYR A 257 -17.57 -31.15 -9.29
CA TYR A 257 -16.36 -30.63 -9.91
C TYR A 257 -15.06 -31.28 -9.38
N GLY A 258 -15.18 -32.23 -8.45
CA GLY A 258 -14.05 -32.98 -7.88
C GLY A 258 -13.43 -32.35 -6.63
N GLN A 259 -12.54 -33.10 -5.99
CA GLN A 259 -11.98 -32.73 -4.67
C GLN A 259 -11.12 -31.46 -4.70
N ASN A 260 -10.42 -31.22 -5.82
CA ASN A 260 -9.59 -30.01 -5.97
C ASN A 260 -10.45 -28.74 -5.99
N ALA A 261 -11.62 -28.78 -6.62
CA ALA A 261 -12.53 -27.63 -6.68
C ALA A 261 -13.09 -27.30 -5.27
N ALA A 262 -13.45 -28.32 -4.50
CA ALA A 262 -13.89 -28.12 -3.12
C ALA A 262 -12.76 -27.58 -2.22
N ALA A 263 -11.52 -28.06 -2.41
CA ALA A 263 -10.35 -27.54 -1.71
C ALA A 263 -10.07 -26.07 -2.05
N ASP A 264 -10.13 -25.70 -3.34
CA ASP A 264 -9.98 -24.32 -3.79
C ASP A 264 -11.07 -23.41 -3.20
N ALA A 265 -12.33 -23.87 -3.24
CA ALA A 265 -13.45 -23.14 -2.68
C ALA A 265 -13.34 -22.94 -1.17
N PHE A 266 -12.83 -23.94 -0.44
CA PHE A 266 -12.49 -23.78 0.98
C PHE A 266 -11.40 -22.72 1.17
N GLU A 267 -10.35 -22.73 0.36
CA GLU A 267 -9.27 -21.75 0.50
C GLU A 267 -9.76 -20.31 0.27
N TYR A 268 -10.65 -20.11 -0.71
CA TYR A 268 -11.33 -18.83 -0.90
C TYR A 268 -12.19 -18.44 0.30
N TYR A 269 -13.03 -19.36 0.79
CA TYR A 269 -13.85 -19.11 1.97
C TYR A 269 -12.99 -18.71 3.17
N ALA A 270 -11.94 -19.47 3.46
CA ALA A 270 -11.07 -19.22 4.59
C ALA A 270 -10.36 -17.86 4.52
N ARG A 271 -9.93 -17.45 3.32
CA ARG A 271 -9.31 -16.13 3.09
C ARG A 271 -10.31 -14.99 3.31
N ILE A 272 -11.54 -15.13 2.83
CA ILE A 272 -12.59 -14.11 2.97
C ILE A 272 -13.06 -14.04 4.43
N ALA A 273 -13.35 -15.18 5.06
CA ALA A 273 -13.88 -15.27 6.42
C ALA A 273 -12.94 -14.69 7.49
N ARG A 274 -11.61 -14.72 7.26
CA ARG A 274 -10.62 -14.04 8.11
C ARG A 274 -10.75 -12.52 8.10
N VAL A 275 -11.40 -11.95 7.09
CA VAL A 275 -11.64 -10.51 6.95
C VAL A 275 -13.11 -10.19 7.24
N SER A 276 -14.04 -10.92 6.61
CA SER A 276 -15.49 -10.79 6.79
C SER A 276 -16.17 -12.16 6.75
N ARG A 277 -16.78 -12.54 7.87
CA ARG A 277 -17.61 -13.75 7.95
C ARG A 277 -18.92 -13.61 7.17
N LYS A 278 -19.55 -12.43 7.20
CA LYS A 278 -20.80 -12.14 6.49
C LYS A 278 -20.65 -12.37 4.98
N THR A 279 -19.60 -11.82 4.38
CA THR A 279 -19.32 -12.00 2.95
C THR A 279 -18.99 -13.45 2.61
N ALA A 280 -18.21 -14.11 3.46
CA ALA A 280 -17.81 -15.50 3.25
C ALA A 280 -19.04 -16.43 3.27
N ASP A 281 -19.91 -16.28 4.26
CA ASP A 281 -21.12 -17.09 4.40
C ASP A 281 -22.12 -16.83 3.25
N ALA A 282 -22.25 -15.58 2.79
CA ALA A 282 -23.04 -15.25 1.61
C ALA A 282 -22.49 -15.91 0.33
N LEU A 283 -21.15 -15.91 0.15
CA LEU A 283 -20.52 -16.55 -1.00
C LEU A 283 -20.75 -18.07 -0.99
N ILE A 284 -20.64 -18.69 0.19
CA ILE A 284 -20.94 -20.13 0.35
C ILE A 284 -22.40 -20.42 0.04
N ALA A 285 -23.33 -19.62 0.55
CA ALA A 285 -24.76 -19.82 0.32
C ALA A 285 -25.11 -19.78 -1.17
N ALA A 286 -24.46 -18.89 -1.93
CA ALA A 286 -24.63 -18.78 -3.39
C ALA A 286 -23.82 -19.82 -4.19
N ALA A 287 -22.88 -20.55 -3.57
CA ALA A 287 -21.92 -21.39 -4.29
C ALA A 287 -22.58 -22.50 -5.10
N PHE A 288 -23.62 -23.14 -4.56
CA PHE A 288 -24.37 -24.19 -5.25
C PHE A 288 -24.96 -23.66 -6.57
N ASP A 289 -25.79 -22.61 -6.48
CA ASP A 289 -26.49 -22.03 -7.63
C ASP A 289 -25.53 -21.53 -8.70
N ILE A 290 -24.46 -20.83 -8.29
CA ILE A 290 -23.46 -20.29 -9.21
C ILE A 290 -22.75 -21.42 -9.95
N THR A 291 -22.31 -22.44 -9.21
CA THR A 291 -21.56 -23.53 -9.82
C THR A 291 -22.47 -24.39 -10.71
N GLU A 292 -23.73 -24.60 -10.37
CA GLU A 292 -24.68 -25.32 -11.23
C GLU A 292 -24.97 -24.57 -12.53
N LYS A 293 -25.25 -23.26 -12.47
CA LYS A 293 -25.65 -22.48 -13.64
C LYS A 293 -24.48 -22.03 -14.53
N ARG A 294 -23.33 -21.71 -13.93
CA ARG A 294 -22.22 -21.02 -14.61
C ARG A 294 -20.87 -21.75 -14.51
N GLY A 295 -20.81 -22.85 -13.77
CA GLY A 295 -19.60 -23.66 -13.59
C GLY A 295 -18.65 -23.13 -12.50
N PHE A 296 -17.62 -23.91 -12.20
CA PHE A 296 -16.69 -23.60 -11.12
C PHE A 296 -15.82 -22.35 -11.37
N GLU A 297 -15.47 -22.03 -12.61
CA GLU A 297 -14.68 -20.82 -12.90
C GLU A 297 -15.43 -19.52 -12.66
N ALA A 298 -16.76 -19.54 -12.77
CA ALA A 298 -17.60 -18.42 -12.36
C ALA A 298 -17.50 -18.19 -10.85
N PHE A 299 -17.63 -19.26 -10.06
CA PHE A 299 -17.44 -19.21 -8.61
C PHE A 299 -16.04 -18.70 -8.23
N LYS A 300 -14.97 -19.20 -8.87
CA LYS A 300 -13.59 -18.77 -8.61
C LYS A 300 -13.39 -17.28 -8.85
N LYS A 301 -13.90 -16.76 -9.98
CA LYS A 301 -13.83 -15.33 -10.29
C LYS A 301 -14.57 -14.50 -9.23
N LEU A 302 -15.80 -14.88 -8.88
CA LEU A 302 -16.57 -14.21 -7.83
C LEU A 302 -15.87 -14.28 -6.46
N ALA A 303 -15.23 -15.41 -6.14
CA ALA A 303 -14.52 -15.59 -4.88
C ALA A 303 -13.28 -14.67 -4.75
N LEU A 304 -12.49 -14.53 -5.83
CA LEU A 304 -11.35 -13.60 -5.88
C LEU A 304 -11.81 -12.15 -5.68
N ILE A 305 -12.97 -11.81 -6.22
CA ILE A 305 -13.63 -10.52 -6.07
C ILE A 305 -14.03 -10.30 -4.61
N CYS A 306 -14.78 -11.25 -4.03
CA CYS A 306 -15.24 -11.15 -2.65
C CYS A 306 -14.05 -11.04 -1.69
N GLN A 307 -12.93 -11.71 -1.98
CA GLN A 307 -11.69 -11.56 -1.23
C GLN A 307 -11.16 -10.13 -1.26
N SER A 308 -11.21 -9.46 -2.41
CA SER A 308 -10.77 -8.07 -2.54
C SER A 308 -11.70 -7.05 -1.88
N LEU A 309 -13.00 -7.38 -1.83
CA LEU A 309 -14.04 -6.54 -1.24
C LEU A 309 -14.39 -6.93 0.19
N ALA A 310 -13.70 -7.91 0.80
CA ALA A 310 -14.08 -8.45 2.10
C ALA A 310 -14.06 -7.41 3.23
N ARG A 311 -13.33 -6.28 3.10
CA ARG A 311 -13.38 -5.17 4.07
C ARG A 311 -14.65 -4.30 3.97
N LYS A 312 -15.46 -4.54 2.93
CA LYS A 312 -16.67 -3.81 2.53
C LYS A 312 -17.81 -4.81 2.37
N GLU A 313 -18.31 -5.29 3.51
CA GLU A 313 -19.12 -6.51 3.57
C GLU A 313 -20.44 -6.39 2.80
N ASP A 314 -21.10 -5.24 2.86
CA ASP A 314 -22.40 -5.01 2.22
C ASP A 314 -22.30 -4.98 0.69
N GLU A 315 -21.18 -4.46 0.17
CA GLU A 315 -20.89 -4.38 -1.26
C GLU A 315 -20.61 -5.76 -1.84
N ALA A 316 -19.79 -6.53 -1.14
CA ALA A 316 -19.44 -7.88 -1.55
C ALA A 316 -20.70 -8.77 -1.57
N VAL A 317 -21.59 -8.63 -0.59
CA VAL A 317 -22.89 -9.35 -0.57
C VAL A 317 -23.78 -8.92 -1.74
N LYS A 318 -23.91 -7.62 -2.04
CA LYS A 318 -24.69 -7.15 -3.20
C LYS A 318 -24.19 -7.71 -4.53
N ILE A 319 -22.87 -7.83 -4.71
CA ILE A 319 -22.29 -8.42 -5.93
C ILE A 319 -22.62 -9.92 -6.03
N ILE A 320 -22.60 -10.64 -4.90
CA ILE A 320 -23.00 -12.06 -4.86
C ILE A 320 -24.47 -12.20 -5.27
N GLU A 321 -25.37 -11.39 -4.69
CA GLU A 321 -26.81 -11.43 -4.98
C GLU A 321 -27.14 -11.10 -6.45
N ARG A 322 -26.36 -10.21 -7.07
CA ARG A 322 -26.57 -9.78 -8.47
C ARG A 322 -25.68 -10.49 -9.48
N PHE A 323 -24.91 -11.48 -9.04
CA PHE A 323 -23.96 -12.20 -9.89
C PHE A 323 -24.62 -12.75 -11.16
N ASP A 324 -25.74 -13.45 -11.00
CA ASP A 324 -26.46 -14.06 -12.13
C ASP A 324 -26.98 -12.99 -13.11
N GLU A 325 -27.55 -11.89 -12.60
CA GLU A 325 -28.06 -10.78 -13.42
C GLU A 325 -26.94 -10.15 -14.27
N ILE A 326 -25.79 -9.88 -13.64
CA ILE A 326 -24.66 -9.23 -14.32
C ILE A 326 -24.05 -10.18 -15.36
N VAL A 327 -23.89 -11.46 -15.05
CA VAL A 327 -23.32 -12.43 -15.99
C VAL A 327 -24.24 -12.67 -17.19
N GLU A 328 -25.57 -12.64 -17.02
CA GLU A 328 -26.52 -12.72 -18.14
C GLU A 328 -26.39 -11.55 -19.11
N GLN A 329 -26.16 -10.36 -18.59
CA GLN A 329 -26.09 -9.14 -19.39
C GLN A 329 -24.70 -8.93 -20.00
N ALA A 330 -23.65 -9.12 -19.20
CA ALA A 330 -22.27 -8.74 -19.53
C ALA A 330 -21.39 -9.92 -19.99
N GLY A 331 -21.82 -11.16 -19.77
CA GLY A 331 -20.96 -12.33 -19.87
C GLY A 331 -19.84 -12.34 -18.80
N MET A 332 -19.06 -13.42 -18.76
CA MET A 332 -18.01 -13.60 -17.75
C MET A 332 -16.82 -12.63 -17.89
N ASP A 333 -16.55 -12.14 -19.10
CA ASP A 333 -15.47 -11.18 -19.35
C ASP A 333 -15.90 -9.76 -18.93
N GLY A 334 -17.15 -9.37 -19.25
CA GLY A 334 -17.76 -8.14 -18.74
C GLY A 334 -17.83 -8.12 -17.22
N PHE A 335 -18.22 -9.23 -16.59
CA PHE A 335 -18.22 -9.36 -15.13
C PHE A 335 -16.82 -9.16 -14.54
N THR A 336 -15.77 -9.66 -15.20
CA THR A 336 -14.38 -9.48 -14.73
C THR A 336 -13.96 -8.00 -14.76
N ILE A 337 -14.31 -7.29 -15.84
CA ILE A 337 -14.01 -5.86 -16.04
C ILE A 337 -14.76 -5.00 -15.01
N ILE A 338 -16.07 -5.21 -14.91
CA ILE A 338 -16.95 -4.53 -13.95
C ILE A 338 -16.42 -4.68 -12.53
N THR A 339 -15.89 -5.85 -12.20
CA THR A 339 -15.50 -6.10 -10.83
C THR A 339 -14.08 -5.67 -10.50
N ASP A 340 -13.16 -5.65 -11.48
CA ASP A 340 -11.87 -4.97 -11.29
C ASP A 340 -12.09 -3.48 -11.02
N PHE A 341 -13.07 -2.85 -11.68
CA PHE A 341 -13.50 -1.50 -11.34
C PHE A 341 -14.00 -1.42 -9.91
N CYS A 342 -15.01 -2.21 -9.52
CA CYS A 342 -15.58 -2.17 -8.17
C CYS A 342 -14.50 -2.35 -7.10
N ARG A 343 -13.52 -3.22 -7.34
CA ARG A 343 -12.36 -3.44 -6.46
C ARG A 343 -11.48 -2.20 -6.32
N ARG A 344 -11.09 -1.59 -7.45
CA ARG A 344 -10.25 -0.39 -7.47
C ARG A 344 -10.96 0.80 -6.83
N MET A 345 -12.24 0.99 -7.17
CA MET A 345 -13.14 1.99 -6.62
C MET A 345 -13.32 1.87 -5.12
N ALA A 346 -13.53 0.64 -4.66
CA ALA A 346 -13.64 0.31 -3.27
C ALA A 346 -12.39 0.66 -2.46
N LEU A 347 -11.22 0.94 -3.04
CA LEU A 347 -10.09 1.43 -2.24
C LEU A 347 -10.31 2.87 -1.74
N PHE A 348 -11.21 3.62 -2.37
CA PHE A 348 -11.34 5.07 -2.18
C PHE A 348 -12.74 5.48 -1.72
N GLU A 349 -13.81 4.93 -2.32
CA GLU A 349 -15.20 5.26 -1.95
C GLU A 349 -16.12 4.04 -2.09
N VAL A 350 -16.92 3.77 -1.06
CA VAL A 350 -17.83 2.61 -1.02
C VAL A 350 -19.10 2.89 -1.82
N GLU A 351 -19.73 4.03 -1.57
CA GLU A 351 -21.04 4.37 -2.13
C GLU A 351 -21.01 4.49 -3.66
N ALA A 352 -19.94 5.05 -4.22
CA ALA A 352 -19.75 5.14 -5.67
C ALA A 352 -19.65 3.77 -6.37
N ALA A 353 -18.98 2.80 -5.74
CA ALA A 353 -18.88 1.45 -6.27
C ALA A 353 -20.26 0.77 -6.30
N VAL A 354 -21.08 0.96 -5.26
CA VAL A 354 -22.47 0.47 -5.20
C VAL A 354 -23.34 1.11 -6.27
N ALA A 355 -23.30 2.44 -6.38
CA ALA A 355 -24.08 3.17 -7.37
C ALA A 355 -23.72 2.78 -8.81
N PHE A 356 -22.45 2.47 -9.07
CA PHE A 356 -22.02 1.91 -10.35
C PHE A 356 -22.64 0.54 -10.59
N ILE A 357 -22.64 -0.35 -9.59
CA ILE A 357 -23.25 -1.68 -9.70
C ILE A 357 -24.73 -1.57 -10.08
N ASP A 358 -25.45 -0.62 -9.50
CA ASP A 358 -26.86 -0.34 -9.82
C ASP A 358 -27.07 0.13 -11.27
N LYS A 359 -26.08 0.79 -11.87
CA LYS A 359 -26.15 1.29 -13.26
C LYS A 359 -25.59 0.33 -14.32
N ILE A 360 -24.94 -0.78 -13.94
CA ILE A 360 -24.40 -1.79 -14.85
C ILE A 360 -25.40 -2.21 -15.95
N PRO A 361 -26.68 -2.52 -15.65
CA PRO A 361 -27.63 -2.97 -16.67
C PRO A 361 -27.93 -1.94 -17.77
N GLN A 362 -27.76 -0.65 -17.47
CA GLN A 362 -27.93 0.43 -18.43
C GLN A 362 -26.65 0.63 -19.25
N LEU A 363 -25.48 0.53 -18.62
CA LEU A 363 -24.18 0.70 -19.28
C LEU A 363 -23.90 -0.39 -20.33
N ILE A 364 -24.22 -1.64 -20.02
CA ILE A 364 -24.03 -2.78 -20.95
C ILE A 364 -24.87 -2.61 -22.23
N LYS A 365 -26.02 -1.94 -22.16
CA LYS A 365 -26.91 -1.75 -23.32
C LYS A 365 -26.40 -0.70 -24.31
N ILE A 366 -25.45 0.15 -23.91
CA ILE A 366 -25.13 1.38 -24.65
C ILE A 366 -23.64 1.49 -24.99
N THR A 367 -22.79 0.61 -24.47
CA THR A 367 -21.32 0.65 -24.61
C THR A 367 -20.77 -0.72 -25.00
N ASP A 368 -19.65 -0.77 -25.74
CA ASP A 368 -18.91 -2.03 -25.90
C ASP A 368 -17.99 -2.33 -24.71
N PHE A 369 -17.57 -3.58 -24.52
CA PHE A 369 -16.76 -3.97 -23.35
C PHE A 369 -15.36 -3.33 -23.31
N ASN A 370 -14.81 -2.93 -24.45
CA ASN A 370 -13.51 -2.22 -24.49
C ASN A 370 -13.70 -0.76 -24.07
N GLU A 371 -14.79 -0.12 -24.50
CA GLU A 371 -15.17 1.23 -24.09
C GLU A 371 -15.49 1.30 -22.59
N LEU A 372 -16.15 0.27 -22.06
CA LEU A 372 -16.40 0.13 -20.62
C LEU A 372 -15.09 -0.09 -19.83
N ALA A 373 -14.18 -0.94 -20.33
CA ALA A 373 -12.88 -1.15 -19.71
C ALA A 373 -12.02 0.12 -19.72
N ASP A 374 -12.01 0.86 -20.83
CA ASP A 374 -11.30 2.13 -20.95
C ASP A 374 -11.88 3.19 -20.02
N PHE A 375 -13.21 3.24 -19.88
CA PHE A 375 -13.91 4.10 -18.92
C PHE A 375 -13.54 3.76 -17.47
N ILE A 376 -13.43 2.47 -17.15
CA ILE A 376 -13.09 1.94 -15.83
C ILE A 376 -11.63 2.23 -15.46
N ASP A 377 -10.70 1.97 -16.37
CA ASP A 377 -9.26 2.16 -16.17
C ASP A 377 -8.94 3.64 -15.95
N PHE A 378 -9.59 4.50 -16.73
CA PHE A 378 -9.57 5.94 -16.58
C PHE A 378 -10.06 6.40 -15.21
N ASN A 379 -11.22 5.91 -14.77
CA ASN A 379 -11.82 6.41 -13.55
C ASN A 379 -10.99 5.96 -12.36
N THR A 380 -10.45 4.76 -12.41
CA THR A 380 -9.45 4.29 -11.45
C THR A 380 -8.22 5.21 -11.38
N LYS A 381 -7.64 5.58 -12.53
CA LYS A 381 -6.43 6.42 -12.57
C LYS A 381 -6.64 7.81 -11.97
N MET A 382 -7.83 8.40 -12.14
CA MET A 382 -8.15 9.69 -11.49
C MET A 382 -8.15 9.58 -9.98
N VAL A 383 -8.67 8.46 -9.51
CA VAL A 383 -8.90 8.21 -8.10
C VAL A 383 -7.58 7.94 -7.41
N GLU A 384 -6.71 7.16 -8.05
CA GLU A 384 -5.32 6.94 -7.62
C GLU A 384 -4.53 8.24 -7.58
N ALA A 385 -4.70 9.12 -8.57
CA ALA A 385 -3.97 10.39 -8.66
C ALA A 385 -4.45 11.45 -7.64
N HIS A 386 -5.73 11.42 -7.24
CA HIS A 386 -6.34 12.54 -6.52
C HIS A 386 -7.10 12.19 -5.23
N GLY A 387 -7.07 10.94 -4.77
CA GLY A 387 -7.37 10.50 -3.40
C GLY A 387 -8.65 11.05 -2.76
N LYS A 388 -8.58 12.25 -2.16
CA LYS A 388 -9.71 12.94 -1.51
C LYS A 388 -10.72 13.57 -2.50
N MET A 389 -10.29 13.93 -3.72
CA MET A 389 -11.17 14.50 -4.75
C MET A 389 -11.86 13.43 -5.62
N ALA A 390 -11.49 12.17 -5.43
CA ALA A 390 -12.14 11.02 -6.07
C ALA A 390 -13.63 10.93 -5.71
N GLN A 391 -13.97 11.29 -4.47
CA GLN A 391 -15.32 11.17 -3.91
C GLN A 391 -16.34 12.00 -4.71
N ASN A 392 -16.10 13.31 -4.80
CA ASN A 392 -16.96 14.22 -5.56
C ASN A 392 -16.93 13.97 -7.08
N TRP A 393 -15.79 13.51 -7.62
CA TRP A 393 -15.68 13.12 -9.03
C TRP A 393 -16.65 12.00 -9.36
N PHE A 394 -16.80 11.01 -8.48
CA PHE A 394 -17.72 9.92 -8.77
C PHE A 394 -19.17 10.32 -8.70
N GLU A 395 -19.57 11.01 -7.65
CA GLU A 395 -20.93 11.53 -7.52
C GLU A 395 -21.32 12.39 -8.74
N GLY A 396 -20.41 13.25 -9.22
CA GLY A 396 -20.61 14.05 -10.45
C GLY A 396 -20.51 13.25 -11.76
N SER A 397 -19.67 12.22 -11.80
CA SER A 397 -19.52 11.35 -12.97
C SER A 397 -20.75 10.45 -13.17
N ILE A 398 -21.46 10.05 -12.10
CA ILE A 398 -22.66 9.22 -12.17
C ILE A 398 -23.81 9.92 -12.93
N GLY A 399 -23.91 11.25 -12.82
CA GLY A 399 -24.82 12.09 -13.64
C GLY A 399 -24.27 12.35 -15.05
N SER A 400 -22.96 12.54 -15.19
CA SER A 400 -22.29 12.71 -16.48
C SER A 400 -22.36 11.44 -17.35
N ILE A 401 -22.34 10.25 -16.73
CA ILE A 401 -22.48 8.95 -17.39
C ILE A 401 -23.79 8.93 -18.19
N GLU A 402 -24.90 9.44 -17.68
CA GLU A 402 -26.19 9.46 -18.40
C GLU A 402 -26.15 10.36 -19.65
N GLU A 403 -25.49 11.52 -19.57
CA GLU A 403 -25.32 12.45 -20.72
C GLU A 403 -24.30 11.96 -21.76
N PHE A 404 -23.19 11.34 -21.33
CA PHE A 404 -22.17 10.83 -22.25
C PHE A 404 -22.61 9.54 -22.93
N VAL A 405 -23.30 8.66 -22.20
CA VAL A 405 -23.86 7.42 -22.72
C VAL A 405 -25.01 7.69 -23.69
N SER A 406 -25.85 8.71 -23.43
CA SER A 406 -26.87 9.15 -24.39
C SER A 406 -26.30 9.83 -25.65
N ALA A 407 -25.10 10.44 -25.57
CA ALA A 407 -24.45 11.13 -26.69
C ALA A 407 -23.62 10.23 -27.63
N LYS A 408 -23.41 8.94 -27.32
CA LYS A 408 -22.69 7.94 -28.14
C LYS A 408 -21.33 8.41 -28.74
N ASN A 409 -20.54 9.20 -28.01
CA ASN A 409 -19.27 9.72 -28.52
C ASN A 409 -18.09 9.52 -27.55
N PHE A 410 -17.65 8.26 -27.39
CA PHE A 410 -16.59 7.84 -26.48
C PHE A 410 -15.20 8.39 -26.83
N SER A 411 -14.93 8.72 -28.10
CA SER A 411 -13.68 9.35 -28.51
C SER A 411 -13.56 10.78 -27.98
N LEU A 412 -14.66 11.51 -27.96
CA LEU A 412 -14.76 12.85 -27.37
C LEU A 412 -14.55 12.79 -25.85
N TYR A 413 -15.12 11.80 -25.17
CA TYR A 413 -14.93 11.58 -23.73
C TYR A 413 -13.45 11.31 -23.37
N LYS A 414 -12.79 10.39 -24.09
CA LYS A 414 -11.35 10.10 -23.95
C LYS A 414 -10.49 11.35 -24.19
N SER A 415 -10.88 12.21 -25.14
CA SER A 415 -10.18 13.46 -25.43
C SER A 415 -10.38 14.49 -24.32
N MET A 416 -11.62 14.78 -23.89
CA MET A 416 -11.95 15.78 -22.85
C MET A 416 -11.17 15.54 -21.56
N TYR A 417 -11.39 14.40 -20.91
CA TYR A 417 -10.34 13.43 -20.78
C TYR A 417 -8.92 13.79 -20.34
N LYS A 418 -8.03 13.37 -21.25
CA LYS A 418 -6.59 13.59 -21.22
C LYS A 418 -6.21 15.02 -20.82
N HIS A 419 -7.10 15.98 -21.07
CA HIS A 419 -6.89 17.38 -20.75
C HIS A 419 -7.49 17.76 -19.39
N CYS A 420 -8.65 17.23 -18.98
CA CYS A 420 -9.23 17.44 -17.64
C CYS A 420 -8.33 16.95 -16.49
N SER A 421 -7.66 15.81 -16.63
CA SER A 421 -6.67 15.33 -15.62
C SER A 421 -5.55 16.36 -15.38
N GLY A 422 -5.10 17.04 -16.44
CA GLY A 422 -4.18 18.17 -16.34
C GLY A 422 -4.80 19.38 -15.65
N LEU A 423 -6.05 19.74 -15.99
CA LEU A 423 -6.77 20.88 -15.42
C LEU A 423 -7.07 20.69 -13.91
N THR A 424 -7.41 19.49 -13.46
CA THR A 424 -7.65 19.19 -12.02
C THR A 424 -6.37 19.29 -11.20
N MET A 425 -5.25 18.72 -11.70
CA MET A 425 -3.93 18.94 -11.12
C MET A 425 -3.62 20.43 -11.05
N ILE A 426 -3.88 21.17 -12.12
CA ILE A 426 -3.52 22.59 -12.25
C ILE A 426 -4.32 23.49 -11.30
N PHE A 427 -5.63 23.29 -11.14
CA PHE A 427 -6.52 24.25 -10.45
C PHE A 427 -6.91 23.91 -9.01
N GLY A 428 -6.75 22.66 -8.56
CA GLY A 428 -7.22 22.25 -7.23
C GLY A 428 -8.73 22.49 -7.01
N GLU A 429 -9.51 22.60 -8.09
CA GLU A 429 -10.97 22.69 -8.08
C GLU A 429 -11.60 21.31 -8.18
N ASP A 430 -12.85 21.22 -7.72
CA ASP A 430 -13.63 20.00 -7.78
C ASP A 430 -13.76 19.47 -9.23
N PRO A 431 -13.41 18.20 -9.49
CA PRO A 431 -13.45 17.61 -10.83
C PRO A 431 -14.83 17.70 -11.52
N GLY A 432 -15.93 17.59 -10.76
CA GLY A 432 -17.30 17.73 -11.27
C GLY A 432 -17.61 19.15 -11.76
N THR A 433 -17.06 20.16 -11.09
CA THR A 433 -17.17 21.57 -11.51
C THR A 433 -16.44 21.83 -12.83
N VAL A 434 -15.25 21.25 -13.02
CA VAL A 434 -14.48 21.37 -14.26
C VAL A 434 -15.24 20.72 -15.43
N VAL A 435 -15.82 19.53 -15.21
CA VAL A 435 -16.62 18.82 -16.22
C VAL A 435 -17.91 19.55 -16.55
N GLY A 436 -18.64 20.05 -15.55
CA GLY A 436 -19.85 20.86 -15.75
C GLY A 436 -19.57 22.09 -16.61
N ARG A 437 -18.47 22.80 -16.36
CA ARG A 437 -18.03 23.95 -17.18
C ARG A 437 -17.63 23.53 -18.60
N CYS A 438 -16.98 22.38 -18.79
CA CYS A 438 -16.67 21.87 -20.12
C CYS A 438 -17.92 21.46 -20.92
N LEU A 439 -18.94 20.93 -20.24
CA LEU A 439 -20.24 20.58 -20.85
C LEU A 439 -21.07 21.84 -21.19
N GLU A 440 -21.04 22.87 -20.35
CA GLU A 440 -21.62 24.18 -20.67
C GLU A 440 -20.90 24.86 -21.85
N LEU A 441 -19.57 24.78 -21.92
CA LEU A 441 -18.80 25.28 -23.06
C LEU A 441 -19.15 24.54 -24.35
N ARG A 442 -19.43 23.23 -24.28
CA ARG A 442 -19.92 22.43 -25.41
C ARG A 442 -21.33 22.87 -25.87
N SER A 443 -22.22 23.22 -24.94
CA SER A 443 -23.56 23.69 -25.32
C SER A 443 -23.53 25.08 -25.98
N ILE A 444 -22.57 25.92 -25.59
CA ILE A 444 -22.35 27.26 -26.17
C ILE A 444 -21.62 27.19 -27.52
N LEU A 445 -20.67 26.27 -27.66
CA LEU A 445 -19.87 26.09 -28.87
C LEU A 445 -20.45 24.93 -29.68
N SER A 446 -21.35 25.21 -30.63
CA SER A 446 -21.85 24.20 -31.58
C SER A 446 -20.69 23.34 -32.12
N ASP A 447 -20.90 22.02 -32.28
CA ASP A 447 -19.93 20.93 -32.52
C ASP A 447 -18.70 21.21 -33.43
N LYS A 448 -18.72 22.26 -34.26
CA LYS A 448 -17.70 22.58 -35.27
C LYS A 448 -16.46 23.35 -34.76
N HIS A 449 -16.49 23.98 -33.57
CA HIS A 449 -15.38 24.84 -33.10
C HIS A 449 -14.53 24.27 -31.95
N PHE A 450 -14.83 23.04 -31.50
CA PHE A 450 -14.18 22.42 -30.34
C PHE A 450 -12.68 22.10 -30.53
N PRO A 451 -12.18 21.62 -31.70
CA PRO A 451 -10.77 21.26 -31.87
C PRO A 451 -9.79 22.45 -31.72
N GLY A 452 -10.21 23.67 -32.10
CA GLY A 452 -9.41 24.89 -31.98
C GLY A 452 -9.27 25.36 -30.53
N LEU A 453 -10.37 25.32 -29.76
CA LEU A 453 -10.37 25.59 -28.32
C LEU A 453 -9.46 24.58 -27.58
N PHE A 454 -9.48 23.32 -28.02
CA PHE A 454 -8.71 22.24 -27.43
C PHE A 454 -7.20 22.36 -27.66
N MET A 455 -6.77 22.69 -28.88
CA MET A 455 -5.36 23.02 -29.16
C MET A 455 -4.89 24.25 -28.38
N MET A 456 -5.75 25.26 -28.22
CA MET A 456 -5.46 26.46 -27.44
C MET A 456 -5.24 26.14 -25.95
N LEU A 457 -6.15 25.39 -25.34
CA LEU A 457 -6.05 24.97 -23.93
C LEU A 457 -4.86 24.04 -23.68
N SER A 458 -4.49 23.22 -24.67
CA SER A 458 -3.29 22.38 -24.64
C SER A 458 -1.98 23.18 -24.75
N ASN A 459 -1.98 24.32 -25.45
CA ASN A 459 -0.81 25.19 -25.57
C ASN A 459 -0.65 26.14 -24.36
N ALA A 460 -1.74 26.43 -23.65
CA ALA A 460 -1.77 27.28 -22.45
C ALA A 460 -1.34 26.55 -21.16
N SER A 461 -1.01 25.26 -21.22
CA SER A 461 -0.65 24.41 -20.07
C SER A 461 0.65 24.79 -19.35
N SER A 462 1.35 25.82 -19.82
CA SER A 462 2.61 26.30 -19.27
C SER A 462 2.47 27.34 -18.14
N ASN A 463 1.26 27.87 -17.87
CA ASN A 463 1.02 28.74 -16.70
C ASN A 463 -0.29 28.43 -15.95
N ARG A 464 -0.13 27.87 -14.75
CA ARG A 464 -1.15 27.24 -13.90
C ARG A 464 -2.19 28.22 -13.31
N GLU A 465 -1.79 29.45 -13.02
CA GLU A 465 -2.63 30.44 -12.32
C GLU A 465 -3.46 31.31 -13.28
N VAL A 466 -2.94 31.58 -14.48
CA VAL A 466 -3.64 32.29 -15.58
C VAL A 466 -4.89 31.51 -16.00
N MET A 467 -4.69 30.21 -16.22
CA MET A 467 -5.76 29.32 -16.65
C MET A 467 -6.84 29.16 -15.57
N ARG A 468 -6.48 29.20 -14.28
CA ARG A 468 -7.43 29.11 -13.15
C ARG A 468 -8.44 30.25 -13.22
N ARG A 469 -7.95 31.49 -13.39
CA ARG A 469 -8.77 32.71 -13.39
C ARG A 469 -9.50 32.94 -14.71
N MET A 470 -8.96 32.46 -15.83
CA MET A 470 -9.66 32.47 -17.12
C MET A 470 -10.79 31.43 -17.18
N PHE A 471 -10.62 30.23 -16.58
CA PHE A 471 -11.69 29.23 -16.49
C PHE A 471 -12.86 29.65 -15.60
N SER A 472 -12.61 30.39 -14.51
CA SER A 472 -13.69 30.92 -13.67
C SER A 472 -14.54 31.99 -14.38
N ASN A 473 -13.97 32.71 -15.37
CA ASN A 473 -14.61 33.87 -16.03
C ASN A 473 -14.91 33.66 -17.53
N SER A 474 -14.67 32.47 -18.08
CA SER A 474 -14.66 32.24 -19.53
C SER A 474 -16.05 32.40 -20.14
N VAL A 475 -17.09 31.90 -19.47
CA VAL A 475 -18.47 32.03 -19.96
C VAL A 475 -18.90 33.50 -20.06
N TYR A 476 -18.44 34.35 -19.14
CA TYR A 476 -18.70 35.80 -19.18
C TYR A 476 -17.96 36.47 -20.34
N ILE A 477 -16.65 36.20 -20.49
CA ILE A 477 -15.82 36.77 -21.55
C ILE A 477 -16.33 36.33 -22.92
N LEU A 478 -16.60 35.03 -23.11
CA LEU A 478 -17.09 34.48 -24.38
C LEU A 478 -18.45 35.06 -24.78
N LYS A 479 -19.35 35.28 -23.81
CA LYS A 479 -20.64 35.97 -24.03
C LYS A 479 -20.47 37.45 -24.38
N LYS A 480 -19.43 38.12 -23.86
CA LYS A 480 -19.18 39.56 -24.06
C LYS A 480 -18.39 39.88 -25.33
N THR A 481 -17.44 39.03 -25.70
CA THR A 481 -16.47 39.30 -26.79
C THR A 481 -16.65 38.40 -28.00
N GLY A 482 -17.48 37.35 -27.91
CA GLY A 482 -17.62 36.33 -28.95
C GLY A 482 -16.37 35.44 -29.09
N PHE A 483 -16.46 34.42 -29.95
CA PHE A 483 -15.38 33.43 -30.13
C PHE A 483 -14.08 34.08 -30.65
N ASP A 484 -14.16 34.97 -31.64
CA ASP A 484 -12.97 35.62 -32.20
C ASP A 484 -12.30 36.60 -31.22
N GLY A 485 -13.09 37.29 -30.39
CA GLY A 485 -12.57 38.15 -29.33
C GLY A 485 -11.89 37.37 -28.21
N PHE A 486 -12.45 36.20 -27.87
CA PHE A 486 -11.85 35.25 -26.94
C PHE A 486 -10.52 34.68 -27.46
N VAL A 487 -10.45 34.30 -28.74
CA VAL A 487 -9.24 33.78 -29.42
C VAL A 487 -8.11 34.81 -29.42
N LYS A 488 -8.38 36.08 -29.77
CA LYS A 488 -7.36 37.15 -29.74
C LYS A 488 -6.77 37.42 -28.36
N ILE A 489 -7.61 37.43 -27.31
CA ILE A 489 -7.14 37.59 -25.93
C ILE A 489 -6.24 36.40 -25.55
N HIS A 490 -6.62 35.19 -25.94
CA HIS A 490 -5.88 33.97 -25.66
C HIS A 490 -4.53 33.89 -26.37
N GLU A 491 -4.44 34.25 -27.66
CA GLU A 491 -3.17 34.32 -28.41
C GLU A 491 -2.20 35.34 -27.79
N THR A 492 -2.72 36.46 -27.31
CA THR A 492 -1.91 37.50 -26.64
C THR A 492 -1.38 37.02 -25.29
N VAL A 493 -2.18 36.27 -24.53
CA VAL A 493 -1.82 35.72 -23.21
C VAL A 493 -0.81 34.56 -23.32
N THR A 494 -0.95 33.70 -24.32
CA THR A 494 -0.07 32.53 -24.54
C THR A 494 1.30 32.89 -25.09
N SER A 495 1.45 34.06 -25.73
CA SER A 495 2.71 34.53 -26.30
C SER A 495 3.72 35.06 -25.27
N TYR A 496 3.29 35.37 -24.02
CA TYR A 496 4.16 35.94 -22.97
C TYR A 496 3.76 35.40 -21.59
N PRO A 497 4.41 34.36 -21.03
CA PRO A 497 3.87 33.62 -19.88
C PRO A 497 3.78 34.38 -18.55
N ALA A 498 4.54 35.45 -18.31
CA ALA A 498 4.66 36.07 -16.98
C ALA A 498 4.00 37.46 -16.81
N ILE A 499 3.57 38.08 -17.92
CA ILE A 499 3.17 39.49 -17.98
C ILE A 499 1.63 39.70 -18.02
N PRO A 500 0.80 38.82 -18.62
CA PRO A 500 -0.62 39.10 -18.83
C PRO A 500 -1.50 39.04 -17.59
N VAL A 501 -1.13 38.36 -16.50
CA VAL A 501 -1.97 38.37 -15.28
C VAL A 501 -1.98 39.76 -14.66
N VAL A 502 -0.86 40.47 -14.71
CA VAL A 502 -0.73 41.84 -14.19
C VAL A 502 -1.42 42.83 -15.13
N ILE A 503 -1.29 42.66 -16.45
CA ILE A 503 -1.92 43.54 -17.46
C ILE A 503 -3.44 43.29 -17.56
N ALA A 504 -3.92 42.05 -17.53
CA ALA A 504 -5.34 41.73 -17.60
C ALA A 504 -6.09 42.16 -16.33
N CYS A 505 -5.46 42.08 -15.15
CA CYS A 505 -6.03 42.63 -13.92
C CYS A 505 -5.99 44.17 -13.90
N ALA A 506 -4.93 44.81 -14.41
CA ALA A 506 -4.85 46.27 -14.48
C ALA A 506 -5.81 46.89 -15.52
N ILE A 507 -6.07 46.19 -16.65
CA ILE A 507 -7.07 46.63 -17.65
C ILE A 507 -8.50 46.43 -17.13
N ALA A 508 -8.73 45.44 -16.25
CA ALA A 508 -10.03 45.23 -15.62
C ALA A 508 -10.36 46.27 -14.52
N ASP A 509 -9.33 46.90 -13.92
CA ASP A 509 -9.45 47.79 -12.76
C ASP A 509 -9.64 49.28 -13.12
N SER A 510 -10.56 49.58 -14.04
CA SER A 510 -11.33 50.84 -13.96
C SER A 510 -12.56 50.72 -13.06
N GLY A 511 -12.63 49.68 -12.21
CA GLY A 511 -13.78 49.44 -11.32
C GLY A 511 -13.62 48.24 -10.38
N ALA A 512 -12.72 48.38 -9.41
CA ALA A 512 -12.68 47.84 -8.04
C ALA A 512 -13.00 46.34 -7.73
N ASP A 513 -12.01 45.75 -7.04
CA ASP A 513 -12.02 44.73 -5.97
C ASP A 513 -12.29 43.25 -6.29
N LEU A 514 -11.20 42.48 -6.41
CA LEU A 514 -10.77 41.47 -5.41
C LEU A 514 -9.39 40.90 -5.78
N ILE A 515 -8.35 41.14 -4.95
CA ILE A 515 -7.04 40.50 -5.09
C ILE A 515 -6.75 39.71 -3.82
N THR A 516 -6.85 38.38 -3.92
CA THR A 516 -6.07 37.46 -3.08
C THR A 516 -5.22 36.57 -3.98
N VAL A 517 -3.94 36.48 -3.67
CA VAL A 517 -2.96 35.59 -4.30
C VAL A 517 -2.49 34.64 -3.20
N GLY A 518 -2.69 33.34 -3.36
CA GLY A 518 -2.24 32.31 -2.43
C GLY A 518 -0.99 31.59 -2.93
N GLY A 519 0.01 31.45 -2.06
CA GLY A 519 1.12 30.49 -2.21
C GLY A 519 2.53 31.05 -2.06
N SER A 520 3.07 30.99 -0.82
CA SER A 520 4.43 31.27 -0.33
C SER A 520 5.06 32.64 -0.64
N ASP A 521 4.83 33.61 0.24
CA ASP A 521 5.55 34.88 0.60
C ASP A 521 6.26 35.76 -0.45
N ALA A 522 6.71 35.25 -1.59
CA ALA A 522 7.30 36.01 -2.68
C ALA A 522 6.29 36.82 -3.54
N PRO A 523 5.07 36.33 -3.87
CA PRO A 523 4.17 37.02 -4.78
C PRO A 523 3.49 38.27 -4.19
N GLY A 524 3.17 38.24 -2.89
CA GLY A 524 2.50 39.36 -2.20
C GLY A 524 3.39 40.60 -2.16
N ARG A 525 4.68 40.39 -1.88
CA ARG A 525 5.71 41.43 -1.80
C ARG A 525 5.96 42.11 -3.14
N VAL A 526 6.10 41.34 -4.22
CA VAL A 526 6.23 41.91 -5.59
C VAL A 526 5.00 42.71 -5.96
N SER A 527 3.80 42.18 -5.68
CA SER A 527 2.54 42.90 -5.92
C SER A 527 2.46 44.22 -5.14
N GLU A 528 2.86 44.23 -3.86
CA GLU A 528 2.80 45.44 -3.02
C GLU A 528 3.84 46.49 -3.43
N ILE A 529 5.06 46.07 -3.77
CA ILE A 529 6.13 46.95 -4.25
C ILE A 529 5.80 47.52 -5.63
N LEU A 530 5.27 46.71 -6.55
CA LEU A 530 4.79 47.19 -7.85
C LEU A 530 3.62 48.16 -7.66
N LYS A 531 2.71 47.93 -6.71
CA LYS A 531 1.69 48.93 -6.35
C LYS A 531 2.29 50.23 -5.83
N LYS A 532 3.36 50.19 -5.02
CA LYS A 532 4.09 51.40 -4.55
C LYS A 532 4.79 52.14 -5.70
N LEU A 533 5.49 51.41 -6.59
CA LEU A 533 6.16 51.94 -7.78
C LEU A 533 5.19 52.50 -8.84
N PHE A 534 4.00 51.91 -8.99
CA PHE A 534 3.01 52.32 -10.00
C PHE A 534 1.89 53.23 -9.49
N ARG A 535 1.73 53.39 -8.16
CA ARG A 535 0.94 54.50 -7.58
C ARG A 535 1.59 55.85 -7.86
N THR A 536 2.90 55.87 -8.02
CA THR A 536 3.67 57.00 -8.54
C THR A 536 3.77 56.87 -10.07
N ARG A 537 3.82 57.99 -10.81
CA ARG A 537 3.49 58.13 -12.25
C ARG A 537 4.44 57.41 -13.27
N TYR A 538 5.01 56.25 -12.91
CA TYR A 538 6.03 55.51 -13.64
C TYR A 538 5.47 54.39 -14.54
N LEU A 539 4.23 54.50 -15.00
CA LEU A 539 3.57 53.50 -15.87
C LEU A 539 4.37 53.15 -17.13
N PHE A 540 5.23 54.03 -17.64
CA PHE A 540 6.04 53.77 -18.83
C PHE A 540 7.19 52.78 -18.60
N LEU A 541 7.65 52.60 -17.35
CA LEU A 541 8.65 51.59 -16.98
C LEU A 541 8.11 50.15 -17.06
N ILE A 542 6.78 49.97 -17.26
CA ILE A 542 6.09 48.67 -17.41
C ILE A 542 6.81 47.73 -18.38
N ASN A 543 7.36 48.27 -19.47
CA ASN A 543 8.04 47.49 -20.50
C ASN A 543 9.41 46.94 -20.06
N LYS A 544 9.98 47.44 -18.96
CA LYS A 544 11.27 47.04 -18.39
C LYS A 544 11.14 46.34 -17.03
N VAL A 545 9.93 46.22 -16.49
CA VAL A 545 9.63 45.56 -15.19
C VAL A 545 10.17 44.14 -15.11
N ARG A 546 10.15 43.41 -16.23
CA ARG A 546 10.70 42.06 -16.34
C ARG A 546 12.15 41.98 -15.88
N ASP A 547 12.95 43.00 -16.20
CA ASP A 547 14.38 43.05 -15.90
C ASP A 547 14.61 43.30 -14.40
N PHE A 548 13.60 43.82 -13.69
CA PHE A 548 13.69 44.21 -12.27
C PHE A 548 13.08 43.21 -11.27
N ILE A 549 12.20 42.30 -11.72
CA ILE A 549 11.53 41.29 -10.87
C ILE A 549 12.53 40.43 -10.06
N PRO A 550 13.64 39.92 -10.62
CA PRO A 550 14.62 39.14 -9.86
C PRO A 550 15.26 39.92 -8.71
N TYR A 551 15.36 41.25 -8.84
CA TYR A 551 15.93 42.15 -7.84
C TYR A 551 14.92 42.44 -6.74
N ILE A 552 13.69 42.80 -7.09
CA ILE A 552 12.58 43.09 -6.15
C ILE A 552 12.33 41.92 -5.18
N LEU A 553 12.50 40.69 -5.65
CA LEU A 553 12.33 39.48 -4.84
C LEU A 553 13.45 39.26 -3.81
N LYS A 554 14.66 39.81 -4.02
CA LYS A 554 15.84 39.54 -3.18
C LYS A 554 16.26 40.69 -2.27
N VAL A 555 15.95 41.94 -2.63
CA VAL A 555 16.23 43.14 -1.81
C VAL A 555 15.23 43.18 -0.66
N ASP A 556 15.57 43.64 0.56
CA ASP A 556 14.64 43.79 1.69
C ASP A 556 13.74 45.06 1.58
N ASP A 557 12.65 45.13 2.36
CA ASP A 557 11.66 46.21 2.22
C ASP A 557 12.22 47.59 2.58
N GLN A 558 13.15 47.65 3.53
CA GLN A 558 13.78 48.90 3.96
C GLN A 558 14.69 49.46 2.86
N SER A 559 15.46 48.60 2.21
CA SER A 559 16.26 48.97 1.03
C SER A 559 15.39 49.34 -0.17
N MET A 560 14.25 48.66 -0.37
CA MET A 560 13.29 49.00 -1.43
C MET A 560 12.62 50.35 -1.23
N ASP A 561 12.23 50.69 -0.01
CA ASP A 561 11.66 52.01 0.28
C ASP A 561 12.69 53.13 0.04
N LYS A 562 13.98 52.87 0.24
CA LYS A 562 15.07 53.81 -0.11
C LYS A 562 15.23 54.00 -1.62
N VAL A 563 15.11 52.95 -2.41
CA VAL A 563 15.08 53.05 -3.90
C VAL A 563 13.92 53.92 -4.34
N ILE A 564 12.72 53.63 -3.82
CA ILE A 564 11.50 54.37 -4.16
C ILE A 564 11.65 55.84 -3.74
N GLY A 565 12.20 56.10 -2.56
CA GLY A 565 12.51 57.45 -2.10
C GLY A 565 13.49 58.19 -3.02
N CYS A 566 14.57 57.52 -3.46
CA CYS A 566 15.56 58.06 -4.38
C CYS A 566 14.94 58.42 -5.74
N LEU A 567 14.09 57.55 -6.29
CA LEU A 567 13.38 57.80 -7.55
C LEU A 567 12.39 58.98 -7.44
N ASN A 568 11.66 59.07 -6.31
CA ASN A 568 10.75 60.18 -6.05
C ASN A 568 11.50 61.51 -5.91
N HIS A 569 12.62 61.54 -5.18
CA HIS A 569 13.47 62.72 -5.08
C HIS A 569 14.04 63.15 -6.43
N LEU A 570 14.42 62.20 -7.30
CA LEU A 570 14.89 62.51 -8.65
C LEU A 570 13.77 63.15 -9.49
N GLN A 571 12.53 62.66 -9.39
CA GLN A 571 11.38 63.24 -10.09
C GLN A 571 11.03 64.66 -9.60
N GLU A 572 11.23 64.94 -8.30
CA GLU A 572 11.01 66.27 -7.72
C GLU A 572 12.15 67.25 -8.02
N ALA A 573 13.40 66.80 -7.91
CA ALA A 573 14.59 67.63 -8.14
C ALA A 573 14.81 67.95 -9.64
N ALA A 574 14.51 67.01 -10.54
CA ALA A 574 14.71 67.16 -11.99
C ALA A 574 13.56 67.91 -12.70
N GLY A 575 13.02 68.95 -12.06
CA GLY A 575 11.77 69.69 -12.40
C GLY A 575 11.59 70.24 -13.83
N SER A 576 12.44 69.93 -14.82
CA SER A 576 12.15 70.16 -16.23
C SER A 576 12.83 69.15 -17.16
N ARG A 577 12.05 68.56 -18.08
CA ARG A 577 12.40 67.62 -19.19
C ARG A 577 13.11 66.30 -18.86
N ILE A 578 14.09 66.25 -17.97
CA ILE A 578 14.94 65.06 -17.74
C ILE A 578 14.20 63.95 -16.98
N GLY A 579 13.40 64.28 -15.95
CA GLY A 579 12.56 63.29 -15.25
C GLY A 579 11.43 62.68 -16.10
N ARG A 580 11.33 63.08 -17.39
CA ARG A 580 10.42 62.49 -18.39
C ARG A 580 11.17 61.71 -19.48
N ASP A 581 12.50 61.66 -19.45
CA ASP A 581 13.28 60.83 -20.37
C ASP A 581 13.22 59.37 -19.92
N GLU A 582 12.44 58.59 -20.65
CA GLU A 582 12.15 57.19 -20.32
C GLU A 582 13.40 56.32 -20.33
N ASN A 583 14.36 56.60 -21.21
CA ASN A 583 15.59 55.81 -21.34
C ASN A 583 16.55 56.09 -20.18
N PHE A 584 16.71 57.38 -19.84
CA PHE A 584 17.51 57.78 -18.69
C PHE A 584 16.97 57.17 -17.39
N MET A 585 15.65 57.25 -17.17
CA MET A 585 15.02 56.71 -15.97
C MET A 585 15.12 55.19 -15.89
N ALA A 586 14.99 54.49 -17.02
CA ALA A 586 15.17 53.04 -17.08
C ALA A 586 16.61 52.62 -16.74
N ASP A 587 17.61 53.29 -17.32
CA ASP A 587 19.02 52.99 -17.05
C ASP A 587 19.42 53.33 -15.61
N PHE A 588 18.96 54.47 -15.10
CA PHE A 588 19.20 54.89 -13.71
C PHE A 588 18.61 53.89 -12.72
N THR A 589 17.34 53.52 -12.92
CA THR A 589 16.63 52.57 -12.07
C THR A 589 17.27 51.18 -12.13
N GLY A 590 17.65 50.72 -13.33
CA GLY A 590 18.31 49.43 -13.50
C GLY A 590 19.65 49.34 -12.78
N ARG A 591 20.47 50.39 -12.85
CA ARG A 591 21.77 50.43 -12.16
C ARG A 591 21.63 50.45 -10.65
N LEU A 592 20.63 51.15 -10.10
CA LEU A 592 20.36 51.10 -8.66
C LEU A 592 19.96 49.69 -8.22
N PHE A 593 19.08 49.01 -8.96
CA PHE A 593 18.71 47.62 -8.66
C PHE A 593 19.89 46.64 -8.73
N GLU A 594 20.75 46.80 -9.73
CA GLU A 594 21.98 46.01 -9.87
C GLU A 594 22.90 46.17 -8.66
N ILE A 595 23.14 47.41 -8.22
CA ILE A 595 23.99 47.71 -7.07
C ILE A 595 23.44 47.10 -5.78
N ILE A 596 22.13 47.21 -5.53
CA ILE A 596 21.53 46.68 -4.28
C ILE A 596 21.56 45.17 -4.25
N PHE A 597 21.22 44.55 -5.38
CA PHE A 597 21.15 43.10 -5.47
C PHE A 597 22.49 42.45 -5.20
N GLU A 598 23.56 43.01 -5.75
CA GLU A 598 24.88 42.43 -5.59
C GLU A 598 25.53 42.79 -4.25
N ALA A 599 25.27 43.98 -3.69
CA ALA A 599 25.88 44.40 -2.43
C ALA A 599 25.06 44.03 -1.18
N GLY A 600 23.85 43.49 -1.34
CA GLY A 600 23.01 42.99 -0.24
C GLY A 600 22.65 44.07 0.79
N GLY A 601 22.49 45.32 0.35
CA GLY A 601 22.16 46.49 1.19
C GLY A 601 23.34 47.14 1.92
N ARG A 602 24.49 46.47 2.07
CA ARG A 602 25.68 47.05 2.73
C ARG A 602 26.35 48.06 1.82
N GLY A 603 26.40 49.32 2.25
CA GLY A 603 26.96 50.44 1.48
C GLY A 603 26.04 51.01 0.40
N PHE A 604 24.86 50.40 0.17
CA PHE A 604 23.83 50.96 -0.71
C PHE A 604 23.31 52.30 -0.17
N ASP A 605 23.23 52.45 1.14
CA ASP A 605 22.84 53.72 1.78
C ASP A 605 23.79 54.87 1.43
N ALA A 606 25.09 54.60 1.36
CA ALA A 606 26.08 55.57 0.92
C ALA A 606 25.87 55.94 -0.56
N VAL A 607 25.56 54.94 -1.41
CA VAL A 607 25.26 55.16 -2.83
C VAL A 607 24.01 56.04 -3.00
N VAL A 608 22.89 55.71 -2.34
CA VAL A 608 21.64 56.48 -2.42
C VAL A 608 21.80 57.89 -1.87
N CYS A 609 22.50 58.05 -0.74
CA CYS A 609 22.74 59.34 -0.12
C CYS A 609 23.49 60.29 -1.08
N HIS A 610 24.54 59.80 -1.75
CA HIS A 610 25.30 60.60 -2.70
C HIS A 610 24.61 60.76 -4.06
N CYS A 611 23.73 59.84 -4.46
CA CYS A 611 22.88 60.03 -5.66
C CYS A 611 22.06 61.31 -5.55
N SER A 612 21.42 61.58 -4.41
CA SER A 612 20.64 62.82 -4.19
C SER A 612 21.43 64.10 -4.41
N TYR A 613 22.76 64.06 -4.22
CA TYR A 613 23.64 65.19 -4.49
C TYR A 613 23.95 65.33 -5.99
N PHE A 614 24.41 64.25 -6.63
CA PHE A 614 24.70 64.24 -8.07
C PHE A 614 23.44 64.47 -8.93
N MET A 615 22.24 64.28 -8.37
CA MET A 615 20.96 64.60 -9.01
C MET A 615 20.78 66.10 -9.33
N SER A 616 21.53 66.97 -8.65
CA SER A 616 21.55 68.42 -8.96
C SER A 616 22.49 68.78 -10.13
N MET A 617 23.21 67.80 -10.68
CA MET A 617 24.14 67.95 -11.80
C MET A 617 23.57 67.40 -13.12
N GLU A 618 24.38 67.38 -14.18
CA GLU A 618 23.96 66.83 -15.47
C GLU A 618 23.67 65.32 -15.38
N PRO A 619 22.63 64.81 -16.08
CA PRO A 619 22.17 63.42 -15.97
C PRO A 619 23.24 62.38 -16.33
N GLU A 620 24.11 62.69 -17.28
CA GLU A 620 25.18 61.78 -17.69
C GLU A 620 26.22 61.57 -16.58
N ILE A 621 26.44 62.57 -15.71
CA ILE A 621 27.42 62.50 -14.62
C ILE A 621 26.97 61.47 -13.59
N ILE A 622 25.69 61.48 -13.20
CA ILE A 622 25.17 60.53 -12.21
C ILE A 622 25.15 59.09 -12.74
N LEU A 623 24.82 58.87 -14.03
CA LEU A 623 24.86 57.53 -14.63
C LEU A 623 26.29 56.99 -14.73
N ARG A 624 27.27 57.83 -15.06
CA ARG A 624 28.68 57.44 -15.10
C ARG A 624 29.20 57.10 -13.72
N TRP A 625 28.90 57.93 -12.72
CA TRP A 625 29.25 57.65 -11.33
C TRP A 625 28.65 56.32 -10.85
N LEU A 626 27.34 56.11 -11.08
CA LEU A 626 26.65 54.87 -10.73
C LEU A 626 27.24 53.64 -11.44
N SER A 627 27.69 53.79 -12.68
CA SER A 627 28.27 52.67 -13.44
C SER A 627 29.53 52.08 -12.79
N LYS A 628 30.25 52.86 -11.99
CA LYS A 628 31.45 52.43 -11.26
C LYS A 628 31.23 52.20 -9.77
N SER A 629 30.09 52.61 -9.22
CA SER A 629 29.78 52.41 -7.79
C SER A 629 29.80 50.93 -7.40
N LEU A 630 29.31 50.01 -8.23
CA LEU A 630 29.34 48.58 -7.90
C LEU A 630 30.77 48.03 -7.78
N GLU A 631 31.66 48.43 -8.69
CA GLU A 631 33.07 48.04 -8.69
C GLU A 631 33.80 48.55 -7.43
N VAL A 632 33.58 49.83 -7.10
CA VAL A 632 34.13 50.48 -5.89
C VAL A 632 33.58 49.83 -4.62
N LEU A 633 32.29 49.47 -4.61
CA LEU A 633 31.63 48.85 -3.47
C LEU A 633 32.15 47.42 -3.22
N ARG A 634 32.39 46.65 -4.30
CA ARG A 634 33.04 45.34 -4.23
C ARG A 634 34.49 45.44 -3.75
N ALA A 635 35.19 46.50 -4.11
CA ALA A 635 36.56 46.71 -3.68
C ALA A 635 36.63 47.10 -2.19
N GLY A 636 35.98 48.19 -1.78
CA GLY A 636 36.18 48.83 -0.47
C GLY A 636 34.94 49.04 0.41
N GLY A 637 33.80 48.44 0.05
CA GLY A 637 32.56 48.56 0.82
C GLY A 637 32.02 49.99 0.87
N GLY A 638 31.14 50.28 1.84
CA GLY A 638 30.50 51.60 1.97
C GLY A 638 31.49 52.76 2.19
N ALA A 639 32.57 52.53 2.95
CA ALA A 639 33.64 53.52 3.13
C ALA A 639 34.39 53.83 1.82
N GLY A 640 34.54 52.84 0.93
CA GLY A 640 35.05 53.03 -0.42
C GLY A 640 34.15 53.96 -1.26
N ILE A 641 32.82 53.81 -1.14
CA ILE A 641 31.84 54.68 -1.81
C ILE A 641 31.90 56.12 -1.30
N GLU A 642 32.02 56.34 0.02
CA GLU A 642 32.14 57.68 0.60
C GLU A 642 33.40 58.40 0.08
N LYS A 643 34.54 57.70 0.06
CA LYS A 643 35.79 58.22 -0.52
C LYS A 643 35.66 58.50 -2.01
N PHE A 644 35.00 57.60 -2.76
CA PHE A 644 34.76 57.78 -4.19
C PHE A 644 33.88 58.99 -4.49
N ALA A 645 32.82 59.20 -3.69
CA ALA A 645 31.94 60.36 -3.80
C ALA A 645 32.67 61.67 -3.47
N ALA A 646 33.43 61.71 -2.37
CA ALA A 646 34.21 62.88 -1.97
C ALA A 646 35.24 63.26 -3.04
N ARG A 647 35.96 62.27 -3.58
CA ARG A 647 36.95 62.51 -4.64
C ARG A 647 36.29 62.96 -5.94
N SER A 648 35.17 62.36 -6.30
CA SER A 648 34.35 62.76 -7.45
C SER A 648 33.88 64.21 -7.31
N TYR A 649 33.44 64.62 -6.12
CA TYR A 649 33.03 66.00 -5.83
C TYR A 649 34.17 67.00 -6.01
N GLU A 650 35.37 66.74 -5.47
CA GLU A 650 36.52 67.61 -5.65
C GLU A 650 36.87 67.82 -7.13
N LEU A 651 36.74 66.77 -7.94
CA LEU A 651 37.03 66.81 -9.37
C LEU A 651 35.97 67.57 -10.18
N THR A 652 34.69 67.58 -9.74
CA THR A 652 33.65 68.40 -10.40
C THR A 652 33.97 69.89 -10.37
N GLN A 653 34.69 70.38 -9.34
CA GLN A 653 35.10 71.78 -9.24
C GLN A 653 36.26 72.17 -10.18
N LYS A 654 36.98 71.18 -10.73
CA LYS A 654 38.16 71.38 -11.59
C LYS A 654 37.84 71.35 -13.10
N GLY A 655 36.61 70.98 -13.49
CA GLY A 655 36.13 70.97 -14.88
C GLY A 655 35.60 69.60 -15.35
N SER A 656 34.64 69.60 -16.29
CA SER A 656 33.84 68.39 -16.59
C SER A 656 34.66 67.24 -17.21
N LYS A 657 35.66 67.52 -18.06
CA LYS A 657 36.46 66.46 -18.70
C LYS A 657 37.25 65.61 -17.70
N THR A 658 37.74 66.22 -16.63
CA THR A 658 38.56 65.53 -15.62
C THR A 658 37.70 64.61 -14.76
N VAL A 659 36.53 65.07 -14.34
CA VAL A 659 35.61 64.22 -13.57
C VAL A 659 35.02 63.10 -14.42
N GLU A 660 34.76 63.36 -15.70
CA GLU A 660 34.24 62.34 -16.62
C GLU A 660 35.22 61.18 -16.83
N ALA A 661 36.52 61.45 -16.98
CA ALA A 661 37.54 60.41 -17.13
C ALA A 661 37.70 59.56 -15.85
N PHE A 662 37.67 60.21 -14.68
CA PHE A 662 37.71 59.52 -13.38
C PHE A 662 36.48 58.64 -13.16
N MET A 663 35.27 59.15 -13.44
CA MET A 663 34.02 58.40 -13.26
C MET A 663 33.81 57.29 -14.31
N LYS A 664 34.53 57.32 -15.43
CA LYS A 664 34.60 56.19 -16.38
C LYS A 664 35.62 55.12 -15.96
N GLY A 665 36.48 55.44 -14.99
CA GLY A 665 37.60 54.60 -14.58
C GLY A 665 38.77 54.58 -15.57
N GLU A 666 38.85 55.59 -16.43
CA GLU A 666 39.85 55.68 -17.51
C GLU A 666 41.11 56.46 -17.06
N SER A 667 41.07 57.13 -15.91
CA SER A 667 42.22 57.88 -15.40
C SER A 667 43.16 57.01 -14.56
N SER A 668 44.47 57.31 -14.63
CA SER A 668 45.48 56.68 -13.77
C SER A 668 45.15 56.88 -12.29
N GLU A 669 44.56 58.03 -11.95
CA GLU A 669 44.10 58.38 -10.61
C GLU A 669 42.97 57.47 -10.10
N TYR A 670 42.13 56.91 -10.97
CA TYR A 670 41.09 55.94 -10.58
C TYR A 670 41.68 54.55 -10.30
N LEU A 671 42.68 54.13 -11.08
CA LEU A 671 43.33 52.82 -10.88
C LEU A 671 44.09 52.77 -9.55
N GLU A 672 44.84 53.82 -9.22
CA GLU A 672 45.51 53.96 -7.92
C GLU A 672 44.49 53.96 -6.77
N PHE A 673 43.34 54.64 -6.98
CA PHE A 673 42.26 54.68 -6.00
C PHE A 673 41.62 53.30 -5.74
N ILE A 674 41.34 52.51 -6.78
CA ILE A 674 40.74 51.17 -6.62
C ILE A 674 41.68 50.21 -5.89
N GLU A 675 42.99 50.27 -6.19
CA GLU A 675 43.98 49.43 -5.52
C GLU A 675 44.08 49.77 -4.02
N GLU A 676 43.99 51.05 -3.66
CA GLU A 676 44.00 51.50 -2.26
C GLU A 676 42.85 50.90 -1.43
N ILE A 677 41.69 50.64 -2.04
CA ILE A 677 40.46 50.30 -1.30
C ILE A 677 40.07 48.81 -1.30
N THR A 678 40.77 47.89 -2.00
CA THR A 678 40.32 46.49 -2.23
C THR A 678 40.53 45.47 -1.05
N VAL A 679 39.52 44.65 -0.67
CA VAL A 679 39.54 43.69 0.50
C VAL A 679 39.37 42.16 0.12
N GLY A 680 39.92 41.19 0.91
CA GLY A 680 39.63 39.71 0.85
C GLY A 680 40.84 38.74 0.76
N LEU A 681 40.62 37.39 0.79
CA LEU A 681 41.67 36.34 0.78
C LEU A 681 41.90 35.67 -0.58
N LYS A 682 43.12 35.78 -1.13
CA LYS A 682 43.52 35.15 -2.41
C LYS A 682 43.80 33.65 -2.26
N LEU A 683 43.29 32.80 -3.16
CA LEU A 683 43.61 31.36 -3.21
C LEU A 683 45.12 31.11 -3.23
N LYS A 684 45.87 31.95 -3.94
CA LYS A 684 47.34 31.87 -4.03
C LYS A 684 48.02 31.85 -2.65
N LYS A 685 47.42 32.47 -1.62
CA LYS A 685 47.96 32.47 -0.25
C LYS A 685 47.74 31.14 0.48
N VAL A 686 46.68 30.39 0.16
CA VAL A 686 46.22 29.21 0.94
C VAL A 686 46.23 27.89 0.16
N ARG A 687 46.47 27.93 -1.16
CA ARG A 687 46.45 26.76 -2.07
C ARG A 687 47.26 25.58 -1.55
N ASN A 688 48.47 25.82 -1.06
CA ASN A 688 49.35 24.73 -0.59
C ASN A 688 48.80 24.04 0.67
N ILE A 689 48.12 24.79 1.53
CA ILE A 689 47.52 24.24 2.75
C ILE A 689 46.32 23.35 2.36
N LEU A 690 45.52 23.77 1.38
CA LEU A 690 44.38 23.00 0.87
C LEU A 690 44.81 21.71 0.17
N LYS A 691 45.94 21.70 -0.55
CA LYS A 691 46.47 20.47 -1.16
C LYS A 691 46.77 19.40 -0.12
N ASN A 692 47.44 19.77 0.98
CA ASN A 692 47.74 18.84 2.07
C ASN A 692 46.46 18.32 2.75
N TYR A 693 45.44 19.18 2.85
CA TYR A 693 44.15 18.81 3.42
C TYR A 693 43.43 17.76 2.57
N VAL A 694 43.34 17.97 1.25
CA VAL A 694 42.71 17.03 0.31
C VAL A 694 43.48 15.71 0.23
N HIS A 695 44.82 15.76 0.22
CA HIS A 695 45.66 14.55 0.25
C HIS A 695 45.35 13.65 1.45
N ALA A 696 45.15 14.25 2.63
CA ALA A 696 44.82 13.50 3.83
C ALA A 696 43.44 12.82 3.78
N LEU A 697 42.52 13.30 2.93
CA LEU A 697 41.20 12.71 2.72
C LEU A 697 41.26 11.58 1.68
N LEU A 698 41.85 11.84 0.50
CA LEU A 698 41.91 10.87 -0.60
C LEU A 698 42.95 9.76 -0.41
N GLY A 699 44.00 10.02 0.37
CA GLY A 699 45.17 9.15 0.45
C GLY A 699 46.13 9.24 -0.76
N TYR A 700 45.88 10.15 -1.71
CA TYR A 700 46.77 10.46 -2.84
C TYR A 700 46.75 11.96 -3.19
N ASP A 701 47.72 12.40 -4.01
CA ASP A 701 47.83 13.81 -4.40
C ASP A 701 46.83 14.18 -5.50
N ALA A 702 45.94 15.13 -5.20
CA ALA A 702 45.07 15.80 -6.16
C ALA A 702 45.55 17.23 -6.48
N GLU A 703 45.45 17.64 -7.75
CA GLU A 703 45.80 19.00 -8.15
C GLU A 703 44.68 20.00 -7.82
N ILE A 704 45.06 21.22 -7.40
CA ILE A 704 44.12 22.32 -7.11
C ILE A 704 44.43 23.51 -8.01
N GLU A 705 43.48 23.87 -8.87
CA GLU A 705 43.57 24.99 -9.81
C GLU A 705 42.54 26.09 -9.54
N ALA A 706 42.77 27.29 -10.10
CA ALA A 706 41.87 28.41 -9.91
C ALA A 706 40.85 28.44 -11.06
N ALA A 707 39.56 28.57 -10.73
CA ALA A 707 38.46 28.74 -11.66
C ALA A 707 37.44 29.76 -11.13
N ASP A 708 36.36 29.99 -11.87
CA ASP A 708 35.27 30.89 -11.43
C ASP A 708 34.37 30.23 -10.38
N THR A 709 34.19 28.91 -10.45
CA THR A 709 33.36 28.11 -9.53
C THR A 709 34.07 26.82 -9.11
N ALA A 710 33.60 26.20 -8.02
CA ALA A 710 34.13 24.91 -7.58
C ALA A 710 33.58 23.76 -8.44
N CYS A 711 34.47 22.86 -8.90
CA CYS A 711 34.14 21.65 -9.66
C CYS A 711 35.33 20.67 -9.72
N THR A 712 35.10 19.45 -10.22
CA THR A 712 36.12 18.45 -10.55
C THR A 712 35.91 17.86 -11.95
N ASP A 713 36.98 17.46 -12.61
CA ASP A 713 36.97 16.73 -13.89
C ASP A 713 37.22 15.22 -13.74
N GLY A 714 37.32 14.73 -12.49
CA GLY A 714 37.67 13.34 -12.18
C GLY A 714 39.16 13.13 -11.90
N GLU A 715 40.01 14.14 -12.12
CA GLU A 715 41.45 14.08 -11.80
C GLU A 715 41.92 15.29 -10.96
N LYS A 716 41.36 16.48 -11.19
CA LYS A 716 41.73 17.75 -10.54
C LYS A 716 40.55 18.45 -9.88
N ILE A 717 40.84 19.22 -8.84
CA ILE A 717 39.87 20.09 -8.15
C ILE A 717 40.08 21.54 -8.57
N PHE A 718 39.01 22.22 -8.97
CA PHE A 718 39.02 23.64 -9.32
C PHE A 718 38.32 24.47 -8.23
N LEU A 719 38.90 25.61 -7.82
CA LEU A 719 38.38 26.49 -6.74
C LEU A 719 38.44 27.98 -7.13
N PRO A 720 37.62 28.87 -6.54
CA PRO A 720 37.65 30.31 -6.78
C PRO A 720 39.03 30.96 -6.57
N SER A 721 39.40 31.94 -7.41
CA SER A 721 40.71 32.62 -7.30
C SER A 721 40.86 33.51 -6.05
N ARG A 722 39.74 33.98 -5.49
CA ARG A 722 39.66 34.78 -4.27
C ARG A 722 38.30 34.55 -3.61
N ILE A 723 38.27 34.48 -2.28
CA ILE A 723 37.04 34.45 -1.48
C ILE A 723 37.03 35.68 -0.56
N SER A 724 35.91 36.39 -0.56
CA SER A 724 35.65 37.58 0.26
C SER A 724 34.22 37.57 0.83
N ASP A 725 33.64 36.37 0.94
CA ASP A 725 32.28 36.17 1.48
C ASP A 725 32.18 36.63 2.94
N PHE A 726 33.30 36.59 3.66
CA PHE A 726 33.43 36.94 5.07
C PHE A 726 34.44 38.06 5.28
N SER A 727 34.29 38.80 6.38
CA SER A 727 35.19 39.91 6.73
C SER A 727 36.56 39.46 7.22
N SER A 728 36.67 38.21 7.69
CA SER A 728 37.91 37.62 8.20
C SER A 728 38.53 36.68 7.16
N ASP A 729 39.85 36.77 7.00
CA ASP A 729 40.61 35.83 6.15
C ASP A 729 40.50 34.39 6.69
N GLU A 730 40.39 34.21 8.01
CA GLU A 730 40.18 32.90 8.65
C GLU A 730 38.86 32.25 8.25
N GLU A 731 37.76 33.02 8.26
CA GLU A 731 36.43 32.54 7.85
C GLU A 731 36.39 32.22 6.34
N ASN A 732 36.99 33.08 5.53
CA ASN A 732 37.16 32.83 4.10
C ASN A 732 38.00 31.58 3.83
N PHE A 733 39.00 31.28 4.67
CA PHE A 733 39.78 30.04 4.58
C PHE A 733 38.95 28.79 4.91
N VAL A 734 38.03 28.86 5.89
CA VAL A 734 37.11 27.75 6.20
C VAL A 734 36.22 27.43 5.00
N LYS A 735 35.72 28.45 4.30
CA LYS A 735 34.91 28.27 3.09
C LYS A 735 35.65 27.49 1.99
N TYR A 736 36.94 27.77 1.78
CA TYR A 736 37.75 27.00 0.84
C TYR A 736 37.83 25.51 1.19
N LYS A 737 37.93 25.15 2.48
CA LYS A 737 37.97 23.74 2.90
C LYS A 737 36.66 23.01 2.57
N VAL A 738 35.51 23.65 2.81
CA VAL A 738 34.19 23.07 2.51
C VAL A 738 34.07 22.73 1.03
N LEU A 739 34.45 23.67 0.15
CA LEU A 739 34.41 23.45 -1.29
C LEU A 739 35.37 22.33 -1.72
N ALA A 740 36.58 22.31 -1.16
CA ALA A 740 37.56 21.29 -1.48
C ALA A 740 37.09 19.88 -1.08
N SER A 741 36.49 19.69 0.09
CA SER A 741 35.96 18.39 0.53
C SER A 741 34.78 17.89 -0.31
N HIS A 742 33.94 18.80 -0.79
CA HIS A 742 32.80 18.42 -1.62
C HIS A 742 33.28 17.81 -2.95
N GLU A 743 34.23 18.46 -3.62
CA GLU A 743 34.79 17.97 -4.88
C GLU A 743 35.67 16.73 -4.70
N GLU A 744 36.36 16.65 -3.56
CA GLU A 744 37.17 15.50 -3.18
C GLU A 744 36.34 14.22 -3.04
N ALA A 745 35.16 14.28 -2.41
CA ALA A 745 34.27 13.12 -2.29
C ALA A 745 33.86 12.51 -3.63
N HIS A 746 33.71 13.33 -4.69
CA HIS A 746 33.43 12.82 -6.03
C HIS A 746 34.55 11.92 -6.57
N LEU A 747 35.79 12.20 -6.18
CA LEU A 747 36.97 11.40 -6.53
C LEU A 747 37.06 10.13 -5.66
N GLU A 748 36.84 10.23 -4.35
CA GLU A 748 36.95 9.09 -3.43
C GLU A 748 35.95 7.97 -3.75
N TYR A 749 34.69 8.32 -4.00
CA TYR A 749 33.61 7.34 -4.21
C TYR A 749 33.47 6.88 -5.66
N GLY A 750 34.45 7.18 -6.52
CA GLY A 750 34.48 6.71 -7.91
C GLY A 750 33.24 7.15 -8.69
N SER A 751 32.75 8.39 -8.48
CA SER A 751 31.56 8.91 -9.19
C SER A 751 31.74 8.88 -10.72
N PHE A 752 32.98 8.79 -11.19
CA PHE A 752 33.37 8.75 -12.60
C PHE A 752 33.96 7.38 -13.04
N ASP A 753 34.02 6.38 -12.15
CA ASP A 753 34.55 5.02 -12.42
C ASP A 753 33.51 4.11 -13.11
N PHE A 754 32.97 4.55 -14.25
CA PHE A 754 32.02 3.75 -15.04
C PHE A 754 32.73 2.98 -16.18
N GLU A 755 32.84 1.66 -16.04
CA GLU A 755 33.34 0.79 -17.12
C GLU A 755 32.24 0.52 -18.16
N LEU A 756 32.41 1.07 -19.36
CA LEU A 756 31.46 0.93 -20.48
C LEU A 756 31.20 -0.54 -20.87
N GLU A 757 32.16 -1.43 -20.62
CA GLU A 757 32.12 -2.86 -20.93
C GLU A 757 31.11 -3.60 -20.05
N CYS A 758 30.98 -3.22 -18.78
CA CYS A 758 30.02 -3.78 -17.82
C CYS A 758 28.57 -3.34 -18.07
N ALA A 759 28.37 -2.28 -18.86
CA ALA A 759 27.03 -1.77 -19.20
C ALA A 759 26.22 -2.78 -20.03
N VAL A 760 26.88 -3.52 -20.92
CA VAL A 760 26.23 -4.50 -21.81
C VAL A 760 25.68 -5.68 -21.01
N GLU A 761 26.46 -6.22 -20.07
CA GLU A 761 26.06 -7.32 -19.19
C GLU A 761 24.92 -6.90 -18.26
N THR A 762 24.98 -5.67 -17.73
CA THR A 762 23.93 -5.10 -16.88
C THR A 762 22.61 -4.97 -17.64
N VAL A 763 22.66 -4.51 -18.90
CA VAL A 763 21.49 -4.41 -19.77
C VAL A 763 20.93 -5.78 -20.17
N GLU A 764 21.79 -6.77 -20.46
CA GLU A 764 21.38 -8.15 -20.76
C GLU A 764 20.69 -8.84 -19.57
N SER A 765 21.25 -8.67 -18.37
CA SER A 765 20.69 -9.13 -17.09
C SER A 765 19.27 -8.59 -16.86
N LEU A 766 19.08 -7.28 -17.08
CA LEU A 766 17.78 -6.62 -16.96
C LEU A 766 16.79 -7.13 -18.02
N LYS A 767 17.23 -7.31 -19.27
CA LYS A 767 16.38 -7.88 -20.34
C LYS A 767 15.92 -9.31 -20.03
N LYS A 768 16.77 -10.14 -19.43
CA LYS A 768 16.40 -11.50 -18.98
C LYS A 768 15.37 -11.47 -17.85
N LYS A 769 15.47 -10.54 -16.91
CA LYS A 769 14.49 -10.36 -15.83
C LYS A 769 13.13 -9.84 -16.32
N ILE A 770 13.09 -9.14 -17.46
CA ILE A 770 11.89 -8.45 -17.95
C ILE A 770 11.09 -9.28 -18.99
N ARG A 771 11.57 -10.45 -19.47
CA ARG A 771 10.78 -11.25 -20.44
C ARG A 771 9.58 -11.95 -19.76
N PRO A 772 8.32 -11.70 -20.20
CA PRO A 772 7.16 -12.45 -19.76
C PRO A 772 7.14 -13.84 -20.43
N GLY A 773 6.77 -14.86 -19.66
CA GLY A 773 6.73 -16.26 -20.11
C GLY A 773 5.82 -16.47 -21.32
N GLY A 774 6.43 -16.68 -22.50
CA GLY A 774 5.74 -17.11 -23.71
C GLY A 774 5.42 -18.61 -23.67
N GLY A 775 4.14 -18.94 -23.82
CA GLY A 775 3.62 -20.29 -23.76
C GLY A 775 4.23 -21.24 -24.79
N ARG A 776 4.55 -22.46 -24.35
CA ARG A 776 4.78 -23.60 -25.24
C ARG A 776 3.42 -24.19 -25.63
N ARG A 777 2.97 -23.86 -26.85
CA ARG A 777 1.97 -24.66 -27.58
C ARG A 777 2.64 -25.89 -28.19
N ASN A 778 1.93 -27.00 -28.06
CA ASN A 778 2.20 -28.31 -28.63
C ASN A 778 2.56 -28.29 -30.11
N SER A 779 3.49 -29.16 -30.50
CA SER A 779 3.32 -29.99 -31.70
C SER A 779 3.94 -31.37 -31.46
N ARG A 780 3.07 -32.38 -31.53
CA ARG A 780 3.36 -33.81 -31.77
C ARG A 780 4.09 -33.99 -33.12
N PRO A 781 4.76 -35.12 -33.43
CA PRO A 781 4.44 -36.51 -33.06
C PRO A 781 5.01 -37.00 -31.73
#